data_AF-A0AAV3XNX5-F1
#
_entry.id   AF-A0AAV3XNX5-F1
#
_cell.length_a   1.000
_cell.length_b   1.000
_cell.length_c   1.000
_cell.angle_alpha   90.00
_cell.angle_beta   90.00
_cell.angle_gamma   90.00
#
_symmetry.space_group_name_H-M   'P 1'
#
loop_
_entity.id
_entity.type
_entity.pdbx_description
1 polymer ?
#
loop_
_entity_poly.entity_id
_entity_poly.type
_entity_poly.pdbx_seq_one_letter_code
_entity_poly.pdbx_strand_id
1 'polypeptide(L)'
;MQTNSEPQQGKIVVAADEYTLTNTGFDRAPDTEIFVKNIANWFTGGAKGKFHVYSANSGLIQSRLAKTMTDAGHTWTVNVNQKFDLDTLKQYNGVFLGGVPKDNQVLIDYVKSGGNVYLMAGTGYGTYEDEAKRWKTFLNEFGLEISPYKININGNLVITSNHPIFAGVKCLYCELAQPILNTKPDVKNQQVFHSDPGLYAAFENPGTQQGKIVVAADQRPLTDVGFDRAPDTEIFVKNIANWFTGGAKGKFHVYSANSGLIQSRLKKTMTDAGHTWTVNVSQKFDLDTLKQYNGIFLGAEPKDNQVLIDYVKSGGNVYLMAGTGYGTYEDEAKRWKTFLNEFGLEISPYKININGNLVITSNHPIFAGVKCLYCELAQPILNTKPDVKNQQVFHSDPGLYAAFENPGTQQGKIVVAADQRPLTDVGFDRAPDTEIFVKNIANWFTGGAKGKFHVYSANSGLIQSRLKKTMTDAGHTWTVNVSQKFDLDTLKQYNGIFLGAESKDNQVLIDYVKSGGNVYLMAGTALGGYEDEAKRWKTFLNEFGLEISPHEINIKGNRTINSSHPIFAGVKYLYSVIAQPILNTKPEAKDHQVFHTDPGLYAAAVYNRIVTSGQFEVKSNFDTGVEFTNTQTKEVSYKFVPSGTWIPGKREEGFTEVTAAGVKGMSPELQTVWNESLKELQKYLKYPNNTAFALVAVNKTTGVVTEVSAATTIVLKPGETLVFIVNDFPPDYGDNVGSLTVNWSALN
;
A
#
# COMPACT_ATOMS: atom_id res chain seq x y z
N MET A 1 -8.54 24.55 -13.45
CA MET A 1 -7.27 23.98 -12.95
C MET A 1 -7.64 22.77 -12.11
N GLN A 2 -7.30 21.57 -12.58
CA GLN A 2 -7.56 20.29 -11.89
C GLN A 2 -6.42 20.05 -10.89
N THR A 3 -6.75 19.82 -9.62
CA THR A 3 -5.81 19.30 -8.62
C THR A 3 -5.98 17.79 -8.56
N ASN A 4 -4.95 17.05 -8.98
CA ASN A 4 -4.82 15.62 -8.72
C ASN A 4 -4.76 15.43 -7.19
N SER A 5 -5.79 14.88 -6.56
CA SER A 5 -5.73 14.52 -5.14
C SER A 5 -5.20 13.09 -5.00
N GLU A 6 -3.95 12.98 -4.55
CA GLU A 6 -3.40 11.73 -3.99
C GLU A 6 -4.32 11.18 -2.88
N PRO A 7 -4.28 9.87 -2.58
CA PRO A 7 -5.03 9.30 -1.45
C PRO A 7 -4.71 10.08 -0.17
N GLN A 8 -5.75 10.65 0.44
CA GLN A 8 -5.62 11.56 1.57
C GLN A 8 -5.01 10.84 2.78
N GLN A 9 -3.88 11.35 3.25
CA GLN A 9 -3.19 10.90 4.45
C GLN A 9 -3.97 11.36 5.68
N GLY A 10 -4.31 10.44 6.58
CA GLY A 10 -5.05 10.76 7.80
C GLY A 10 -4.16 11.36 8.87
N LYS A 11 -4.60 12.43 9.53
CA LYS A 11 -3.78 13.23 10.45
C LYS A 11 -4.39 13.30 11.84
N ILE A 12 -3.54 13.48 12.84
CA ILE A 12 -3.96 13.76 14.21
C ILE A 12 -3.21 14.98 14.72
N VAL A 13 -3.91 15.90 15.36
CA VAL A 13 -3.33 16.95 16.20
C VAL A 13 -3.83 16.70 17.62
N VAL A 14 -2.92 16.63 18.58
CA VAL A 14 -3.25 16.55 20.01
C VAL A 14 -2.75 17.82 20.68
N ALA A 15 -3.62 18.49 21.43
CA ALA A 15 -3.25 19.60 22.31
C ALA A 15 -3.41 19.14 23.77
N ALA A 16 -2.42 19.46 24.60
CA ALA A 16 -2.35 19.04 26.00
C ALA A 16 -3.37 19.74 26.91
N ASP A 17 -4.08 20.75 26.42
CA ASP A 17 -4.92 21.65 27.21
C ASP A 17 -6.11 22.16 26.39
N GLU A 18 -7.25 22.30 27.05
CA GLU A 18 -8.46 22.89 26.49
C GLU A 18 -8.44 24.40 26.34
N TYR A 19 -7.68 25.13 27.17
CA TYR A 19 -7.70 26.59 27.16
C TYR A 19 -7.14 27.17 25.86
N THR A 20 -6.27 26.46 25.14
CA THR A 20 -5.67 26.91 23.88
C THR A 20 -6.72 27.41 22.88
N LEU A 21 -7.87 26.75 22.75
CA LEU A 21 -8.91 27.10 21.77
C LEU A 21 -10.13 27.84 22.36
N THR A 22 -10.11 28.15 23.66
CA THR A 22 -11.15 28.98 24.30
C THR A 22 -11.05 30.44 23.86
N ASN A 23 -12.13 31.22 24.03
CA ASN A 23 -12.09 32.68 23.86
C ASN A 23 -10.97 33.32 24.71
N THR A 24 -10.72 32.82 25.92
CA THR A 24 -9.58 33.24 26.76
C THR A 24 -8.24 32.99 26.07
N GLY A 25 -8.06 31.82 25.44
CA GLY A 25 -6.86 31.49 24.69
C GLY A 25 -6.64 32.43 23.50
N PHE A 26 -7.71 32.71 22.74
CA PHE A 26 -7.69 33.71 21.66
C PHE A 26 -7.34 35.12 22.15
N ASP A 27 -7.88 35.55 23.30
CA ASP A 27 -7.65 36.90 23.83
C ASP A 27 -6.24 37.03 24.45
N ARG A 28 -5.70 35.96 25.06
CA ARG A 28 -4.36 35.96 25.69
C ARG A 28 -3.23 35.71 24.70
N ALA A 29 -3.45 34.89 23.68
CA ALA A 29 -2.51 34.59 22.61
C ALA A 29 -3.18 34.77 21.23
N PRO A 30 -3.12 35.98 20.64
CA PRO A 30 -3.78 36.27 19.36
C PRO A 30 -3.37 35.34 18.20
N ASP A 31 -2.17 34.74 18.26
CA ASP A 31 -1.69 33.76 17.27
C ASP A 31 -2.51 32.45 17.26
N THR A 32 -3.40 32.24 18.24
CA THR A 32 -4.37 31.12 18.25
C THR A 32 -5.21 31.08 16.98
N GLU A 33 -5.58 32.24 16.43
CA GLU A 33 -6.31 32.31 15.15
C GLU A 33 -5.49 31.73 13.99
N ILE A 34 -4.19 32.03 13.95
CA ILE A 34 -3.25 31.51 12.94
C ILE A 34 -3.08 29.99 13.11
N PHE A 35 -2.93 29.53 14.35
CA PHE A 35 -2.80 28.11 14.68
C PHE A 35 -4.01 27.29 14.21
N VAL A 36 -5.23 27.75 14.49
CA VAL A 36 -6.47 27.08 14.04
C VAL A 36 -6.55 27.02 12.51
N LYS A 37 -6.24 28.14 11.83
CA LYS A 37 -6.20 28.18 10.36
C LYS A 37 -5.17 27.23 9.79
N ASN A 38 -4.00 27.11 10.41
CA ASN A 38 -2.96 26.18 9.99
C ASN A 38 -3.39 24.72 10.16
N ILE A 39 -4.06 24.36 11.26
CA ILE A 39 -4.62 23.00 11.44
C ILE A 39 -5.63 22.69 10.33
N ALA A 40 -6.58 23.60 10.09
CA ALA A 40 -7.60 23.43 9.07
C ALA A 40 -6.97 23.29 7.66
N ASN A 41 -5.99 24.13 7.34
CA ASN A 41 -5.22 24.06 6.10
C ASN A 41 -4.45 22.75 5.99
N TRP A 42 -3.84 22.27 7.07
CA TRP A 42 -3.07 21.03 7.07
C TRP A 42 -3.97 19.79 6.87
N PHE A 43 -5.17 19.78 7.45
CA PHE A 43 -6.16 18.72 7.24
C PHE A 43 -6.72 18.71 5.81
N THR A 44 -6.87 19.88 5.19
CA THR A 44 -7.55 20.03 3.89
C THR A 44 -6.64 20.25 2.70
N GLY A 45 -5.33 20.42 2.91
CA GLY A 45 -4.40 20.88 1.88
C GLY A 45 -4.68 22.32 1.41
N GLY A 46 -5.26 23.15 2.28
CA GLY A 46 -5.65 24.54 1.98
C GLY A 46 -7.00 24.71 1.29
N ALA A 47 -7.75 23.63 1.07
CA ALA A 47 -9.11 23.70 0.53
C ALA A 47 -10.15 24.05 1.61
N LYS A 48 -11.31 24.59 1.19
CA LYS A 48 -12.47 24.69 2.08
C LYS A 48 -12.92 23.28 2.48
N GLY A 49 -13.37 23.13 3.72
CA GLY A 49 -13.61 21.81 4.32
C GLY A 49 -14.79 21.81 5.27
N LYS A 50 -15.26 20.61 5.60
CA LYS A 50 -16.32 20.36 6.58
C LYS A 50 -15.72 19.80 7.86
N PHE A 51 -15.98 20.46 8.99
CA PHE A 51 -15.47 20.06 10.29
C PHE A 51 -16.61 19.84 11.26
N HIS A 52 -16.49 18.80 12.08
CA HIS A 52 -17.49 18.46 13.08
C HIS A 52 -16.90 18.42 14.49
N VAL A 53 -17.64 18.96 15.45
CA VAL A 53 -17.29 18.95 16.86
C VAL A 53 -18.16 17.94 17.61
N TYR A 54 -17.50 16.97 18.24
CA TYR A 54 -18.12 15.91 19.05
C TYR A 54 -17.96 16.14 20.57
N SER A 55 -17.73 17.39 20.99
CA SER A 55 -17.56 17.78 22.39
C SER A 55 -18.43 18.98 22.76
N ALA A 56 -18.80 19.07 24.03
CA ALA A 56 -19.43 20.25 24.63
C ALA A 56 -18.43 21.10 25.45
N ASN A 57 -17.14 20.75 25.43
CA ASN A 57 -16.13 21.49 26.18
C ASN A 57 -15.95 22.90 25.60
N SER A 58 -15.78 23.88 26.49
CA SER A 58 -15.62 25.30 26.16
C SER A 58 -14.53 25.60 25.13
N GLY A 59 -13.43 24.83 25.12
CA GLY A 59 -12.36 24.97 24.11
C GLY A 59 -12.80 24.66 22.68
N LEU A 60 -13.92 23.94 22.49
CA LEU A 60 -14.39 23.53 21.15
C LEU A 60 -15.72 24.16 20.73
N ILE A 61 -16.46 24.79 21.65
CA ILE A 61 -17.82 25.32 21.36
C ILE A 61 -17.94 26.85 21.47
N GLN A 62 -16.90 27.55 21.95
CA GLN A 62 -16.95 29.00 22.09
C GLN A 62 -16.82 29.74 20.75
N SER A 63 -17.28 30.99 20.74
CA SER A 63 -17.55 31.76 19.52
C SER A 63 -16.32 32.05 18.66
N ARG A 64 -15.13 32.26 19.26
CA ARG A 64 -13.92 32.64 18.50
C ARG A 64 -13.44 31.53 17.57
N LEU A 65 -13.44 30.28 18.04
CA LEU A 65 -13.07 29.12 17.22
C LEU A 65 -14.03 28.95 16.03
N ALA A 66 -15.33 28.96 16.29
CA ALA A 66 -16.36 28.83 15.25
C ALA A 66 -16.26 29.97 14.21
N LYS A 67 -16.06 31.21 14.68
CA LYS A 67 -15.87 32.37 13.79
C LYS A 67 -14.60 32.22 12.95
N THR A 68 -13.49 31.80 13.55
CA THR A 68 -12.21 31.60 12.84
C THR A 68 -12.35 30.58 11.71
N MET A 69 -12.99 29.44 11.98
CA MET A 69 -13.21 28.38 10.99
C MET A 69 -14.15 28.83 9.86
N THR A 70 -15.23 29.54 10.21
CA THR A 70 -16.22 30.02 9.21
C THR A 70 -15.71 31.20 8.38
N ASP A 71 -14.97 32.15 8.97
CA ASP A 71 -14.29 33.24 8.26
C ASP A 71 -13.25 32.71 7.26
N ALA A 72 -12.58 31.59 7.59
CA ALA A 72 -11.68 30.88 6.68
C ALA A 72 -12.42 30.12 5.55
N GLY A 73 -13.76 30.12 5.57
CA GLY A 73 -14.60 29.52 4.53
C GLY A 73 -14.92 28.04 4.74
N HIS A 74 -14.65 27.49 5.93
CA HIS A 74 -15.00 26.11 6.27
C HIS A 74 -16.43 26.02 6.82
N THR A 75 -17.04 24.84 6.70
CA THR A 75 -18.26 24.49 7.46
C THR A 75 -17.86 24.00 8.85
N TRP A 76 -18.43 24.58 9.89
CA TRP A 76 -18.19 24.21 11.28
C TRP A 76 -19.50 23.78 11.94
N THR A 77 -19.62 22.50 12.27
CA THR A 77 -20.83 21.92 12.86
C THR A 77 -20.55 21.46 14.28
N VAL A 78 -21.39 21.84 15.24
CA VAL A 78 -21.33 21.35 16.62
C VAL A 78 -22.56 20.49 16.88
N ASN A 79 -22.37 19.19 17.05
CA ASN A 79 -23.44 18.29 17.48
C ASN A 79 -22.85 17.03 18.16
N VAL A 80 -22.92 17.02 19.49
CA VAL A 80 -22.37 15.93 20.32
C VAL A 80 -23.14 14.61 20.21
N ASN A 81 -24.40 14.69 19.77
CA ASN A 81 -25.35 13.57 19.64
C ASN A 81 -25.40 13.01 18.21
N GLN A 82 -24.64 13.61 17.28
CA GLN A 82 -24.46 13.02 15.95
C GLN A 82 -23.96 11.59 16.11
N LYS A 83 -24.47 10.67 15.27
CA LYS A 83 -24.01 9.28 15.27
C LYS A 83 -22.49 9.23 15.17
N PHE A 84 -21.86 8.42 16.00
CA PHE A 84 -20.41 8.28 16.06
C PHE A 84 -20.00 6.94 15.46
N ASP A 85 -19.96 6.89 14.13
CA ASP A 85 -19.51 5.75 13.36
C ASP A 85 -18.65 6.21 12.17
N LEU A 86 -17.94 5.26 11.55
CA LEU A 86 -17.00 5.56 10.48
C LEU A 86 -17.66 6.27 9.29
N ASP A 87 -18.86 5.83 8.89
CA ASP A 87 -19.57 6.39 7.74
C ASP A 87 -19.98 7.84 7.97
N THR A 88 -20.38 8.18 9.19
CA THR A 88 -20.67 9.57 9.57
C THR A 88 -19.40 10.40 9.59
N LEU A 89 -18.33 9.90 10.20
CA LEU A 89 -17.06 10.62 10.32
C LEU A 89 -16.43 10.91 8.93
N LYS A 90 -16.54 9.98 7.99
CA LYS A 90 -16.05 10.13 6.60
C LYS A 90 -16.71 11.27 5.81
N GLN A 91 -17.81 11.84 6.29
CA GLN A 91 -18.45 13.01 5.67
C GLN A 91 -17.73 14.32 6.00
N TYR A 92 -16.81 14.30 6.95
CA TYR A 92 -16.06 15.45 7.41
C TYR A 92 -14.59 15.35 7.01
N ASN A 93 -13.98 16.50 6.69
CA ASN A 93 -12.55 16.62 6.45
C ASN A 93 -11.76 16.61 7.75
N GLY A 94 -12.39 16.88 8.89
CA GLY A 94 -11.78 16.65 10.20
C GLY A 94 -12.81 16.70 11.32
N VAL A 95 -12.52 15.98 12.40
CA VAL A 95 -13.33 15.98 13.61
C VAL A 95 -12.56 16.50 14.80
N PHE A 96 -13.23 17.31 15.63
CA PHE A 96 -12.69 17.93 16.83
C PHE A 96 -13.39 17.32 18.05
N LEU A 97 -12.61 16.82 19.01
CA LEU A 97 -13.14 16.21 20.22
C LEU A 97 -12.20 16.34 21.42
N GLY A 98 -12.73 16.07 22.60
CA GLY A 98 -12.04 16.17 23.89
C GLY A 98 -13.03 15.99 25.04
N GLY A 99 -12.57 15.54 26.19
CA GLY A 99 -13.42 15.26 27.35
C GLY A 99 -14.25 13.99 27.21
N VAL A 100 -15.49 14.08 26.74
CA VAL A 100 -16.46 12.97 26.76
C VAL A 100 -15.97 11.76 25.94
N PRO A 101 -16.07 10.52 26.48
CA PRO A 101 -15.67 9.30 25.76
C PRO A 101 -16.34 9.14 24.40
N LYS A 102 -15.56 8.67 23.43
CA LYS A 102 -16.01 8.22 22.11
C LYS A 102 -15.35 6.88 21.77
N ASP A 103 -15.87 6.19 20.77
CA ASP A 103 -15.33 4.90 20.36
C ASP A 103 -13.94 5.08 19.71
N ASN A 104 -12.91 4.61 20.40
CA ASN A 104 -11.53 4.69 19.92
C ASN A 104 -11.31 3.90 18.62
N GLN A 105 -12.01 2.78 18.42
CA GLN A 105 -11.86 1.98 17.21
C GLN A 105 -12.38 2.74 15.99
N VAL A 106 -13.52 3.45 16.13
CA VAL A 106 -14.07 4.31 15.08
C VAL A 106 -13.08 5.44 14.71
N LEU A 107 -12.40 6.04 15.68
CA LEU A 107 -11.37 7.06 15.43
C LEU A 107 -10.14 6.48 14.73
N ILE A 108 -9.65 5.31 15.17
CA ILE A 108 -8.54 4.59 14.52
C ILE A 108 -8.88 4.32 13.06
N ASP A 109 -10.06 3.75 12.82
CA ASP A 109 -10.53 3.42 11.47
C ASP A 109 -10.67 4.67 10.60
N TYR A 110 -11.19 5.75 11.17
CA TYR A 110 -11.35 7.02 10.48
C TYR A 110 -10.00 7.59 10.04
N VAL A 111 -9.02 7.68 10.95
CA VAL A 111 -7.67 8.16 10.62
C VAL A 111 -6.96 7.24 9.62
N LYS A 112 -7.03 5.91 9.79
CA LYS A 112 -6.47 4.96 8.83
C LYS A 112 -7.09 5.07 7.44
N SER A 113 -8.34 5.52 7.35
CA SER A 113 -9.05 5.78 6.09
C SER A 113 -8.80 7.16 5.47
N GLY A 114 -7.88 7.95 6.04
CA GLY A 114 -7.56 9.30 5.55
C GLY A 114 -8.25 10.45 6.28
N GLY A 115 -9.03 10.15 7.32
CA GLY A 115 -9.70 11.12 8.18
C GLY A 115 -8.74 11.88 9.08
N ASN A 116 -9.16 13.07 9.54
CA ASN A 116 -8.32 13.92 10.37
C ASN A 116 -8.95 14.20 11.74
N VAL A 117 -8.16 14.14 12.80
CA VAL A 117 -8.64 14.29 14.18
C VAL A 117 -7.87 15.41 14.88
N TYR A 118 -8.60 16.36 15.46
CA TYR A 118 -8.07 17.23 16.52
C TYR A 118 -8.58 16.71 17.87
N LEU A 119 -7.67 16.31 18.74
CA LEU A 119 -7.94 15.85 20.09
C LEU A 119 -7.42 16.87 21.11
N MET A 120 -8.31 17.32 21.98
CA MET A 120 -7.99 18.21 23.09
C MET A 120 -7.97 17.40 24.39
N ALA A 121 -6.83 17.40 25.07
CA ALA A 121 -6.64 16.82 26.41
C ALA A 121 -6.75 17.90 27.49
N GLY A 122 -6.54 17.53 28.76
CA GLY A 122 -6.53 18.49 29.87
C GLY A 122 -7.90 18.85 30.42
N THR A 123 -8.97 18.35 29.83
CA THR A 123 -10.33 18.91 29.87
C THR A 123 -11.04 18.94 31.23
N GLY A 124 -10.43 18.34 32.26
CA GLY A 124 -11.02 18.17 33.59
C GLY A 124 -12.22 17.21 33.62
N TYR A 125 -12.46 16.43 32.57
CA TYR A 125 -13.58 15.48 32.52
C TYR A 125 -13.21 14.13 33.16
N GLY A 126 -13.58 13.99 34.43
CA GLY A 126 -13.11 12.91 35.31
C GLY A 126 -11.77 13.26 35.94
N THR A 127 -10.98 12.27 36.34
CA THR A 127 -9.59 12.50 36.72
C THR A 127 -8.70 12.58 35.48
N TYR A 128 -7.50 13.16 35.62
CA TYR A 128 -6.49 13.17 34.56
C TYR A 128 -6.09 11.74 34.13
N GLU A 129 -6.11 10.79 35.06
CA GLU A 129 -5.89 9.38 34.77
C GLU A 129 -7.04 8.77 33.95
N ASP A 130 -8.29 9.14 34.24
CA ASP A 130 -9.46 8.69 33.47
C ASP A 130 -9.43 9.21 32.03
N GLU A 131 -9.01 10.46 31.82
CA GLU A 131 -8.85 11.02 30.47
C GLU A 131 -7.70 10.34 29.70
N ALA A 132 -6.56 10.11 30.35
CA ALA A 132 -5.45 9.35 29.74
C ALA A 132 -5.90 7.93 29.33
N LYS A 133 -6.59 7.21 30.22
CA LYS A 133 -7.16 5.87 29.93
C LYS A 133 -8.16 5.90 28.78
N ARG A 134 -9.01 6.93 28.71
CA ARG A 134 -10.06 7.09 27.69
C ARG A 134 -9.48 7.16 26.28
N TRP A 135 -8.38 7.88 26.08
CA TRP A 135 -7.79 8.06 24.76
C TRP A 135 -6.64 7.09 24.45
N LYS A 136 -6.24 6.26 25.42
CA LYS A 136 -5.09 5.35 25.32
C LYS A 136 -5.13 4.46 24.09
N THR A 137 -6.24 3.76 23.83
CA THR A 137 -6.34 2.85 22.67
C THR A 137 -6.15 3.59 21.35
N PHE A 138 -6.81 4.75 21.19
CA PHE A 138 -6.69 5.55 19.97
C PHE A 138 -5.28 6.09 19.79
N LEU A 139 -4.70 6.75 20.80
CA LEU A 139 -3.41 7.41 20.67
C LEU A 139 -2.24 6.40 20.56
N ASN A 140 -2.27 5.29 21.29
CA ASN A 140 -1.20 4.28 21.26
C ASN A 140 -1.06 3.62 19.89
N GLU A 141 -2.17 3.47 19.15
CA GLU A 141 -2.16 2.99 17.77
C GLU A 141 -1.24 3.87 16.90
N PHE A 142 -1.26 5.18 17.15
CA PHE A 142 -0.48 6.19 16.43
C PHE A 142 0.75 6.67 17.21
N GLY A 143 1.21 5.88 18.19
CA GLY A 143 2.46 6.12 18.93
C GLY A 143 2.47 7.36 19.84
N LEU A 144 1.30 7.87 20.20
CA LEU A 144 1.12 8.97 21.15
C LEU A 144 0.48 8.44 22.43
N GLU A 145 0.69 9.12 23.56
CA GLU A 145 -0.02 8.85 24.81
C GLU A 145 -0.22 10.16 25.57
N ILE A 146 -1.34 10.31 26.29
CA ILE A 146 -1.54 11.43 27.21
C ILE A 146 -1.06 10.99 28.60
N SER A 147 -0.29 11.85 29.27
CA SER A 147 0.17 11.64 30.64
C SER A 147 -1.02 11.50 31.61
N PRO A 148 -0.99 10.51 32.52
CA PRO A 148 -2.02 10.40 33.57
C PRO A 148 -1.95 11.52 34.61
N TYR A 149 -0.93 12.38 34.55
CA TYR A 149 -0.73 13.51 35.45
C TYR A 149 -0.79 14.84 34.71
N LYS A 150 -1.33 15.86 35.39
CA LYS A 150 -1.25 17.25 34.93
C LYS A 150 0.06 17.91 35.35
N ILE A 151 0.35 19.02 34.69
CA ILE A 151 1.36 19.99 35.09
C ILE A 151 0.72 21.36 35.27
N ASN A 152 1.26 22.16 36.19
CA ASN A 152 0.74 23.50 36.46
C ASN A 152 1.43 24.51 35.54
N ILE A 153 1.01 24.55 34.28
CA ILE A 153 1.34 25.65 33.35
C ILE A 153 0.25 26.71 33.43
N ASN A 154 0.63 27.99 33.39
CA ASN A 154 -0.29 29.11 33.24
C ASN A 154 0.41 30.24 32.48
N GLY A 155 -0.02 30.50 31.24
CA GLY A 155 0.48 31.64 30.45
C GLY A 155 0.67 31.35 28.97
N ASN A 156 1.27 32.32 28.28
CA ASN A 156 1.61 32.21 26.86
C ASN A 156 2.91 31.42 26.69
N LEU A 157 2.80 30.27 26.05
CA LEU A 157 3.90 29.40 25.67
C LEU A 157 4.48 29.88 24.35
N VAL A 158 5.77 30.20 24.33
CA VAL A 158 6.49 30.45 23.07
C VAL A 158 6.44 29.19 22.23
N ILE A 159 6.21 29.32 20.92
CA ILE A 159 6.24 28.23 19.96
C ILE A 159 7.49 28.36 19.10
N THR A 160 8.31 27.31 19.09
CA THR A 160 9.60 27.28 18.36
C THR A 160 9.64 26.24 17.22
N SER A 161 8.53 25.52 17.01
CA SER A 161 8.45 24.47 15.99
C SER A 161 8.26 25.04 14.59
N ASN A 162 8.94 24.44 13.60
CA ASN A 162 8.78 24.73 12.18
C ASN A 162 7.68 23.90 11.50
N HIS A 163 6.91 23.11 12.26
CA HIS A 163 5.85 22.29 11.68
C HIS A 163 4.76 23.18 11.05
N PRO A 164 4.14 22.78 9.92
CA PRO A 164 3.13 23.59 9.24
C PRO A 164 1.99 24.11 10.13
N ILE A 165 1.55 23.33 11.13
CA ILE A 165 0.51 23.78 12.07
C ILE A 165 0.92 25.03 12.88
N PHE A 166 2.22 25.28 13.04
CA PHE A 166 2.77 26.43 13.77
C PHE A 166 3.33 27.54 12.86
N ALA A 167 3.12 27.46 11.54
CA ALA A 167 3.58 28.50 10.62
C ALA A 167 3.06 29.89 11.03
N GLY A 168 3.97 30.80 11.42
CA GLY A 168 3.62 32.14 11.87
C GLY A 168 3.05 32.24 13.29
N VAL A 169 2.98 31.15 14.05
CA VAL A 169 2.54 31.11 15.45
C VAL A 169 3.74 31.35 16.37
N LYS A 170 3.75 32.44 17.14
CA LYS A 170 4.84 32.77 18.07
C LYS A 170 4.54 32.32 19.48
N CYS A 171 3.29 32.36 19.91
CA CYS A 171 2.89 31.81 21.20
C CYS A 171 1.45 31.27 21.23
N LEU A 172 1.16 30.37 22.15
CA LEU A 172 -0.18 29.85 22.43
C LEU A 172 -0.45 29.90 23.94
N TYR A 173 -1.70 30.18 24.33
CA TYR A 173 -2.07 30.19 25.74
C TYR A 173 -2.32 28.78 26.25
N CYS A 174 -1.85 28.50 27.46
CA CYS A 174 -2.08 27.23 28.13
C CYS A 174 -2.29 27.41 29.64
N GLU A 175 -3.22 26.63 30.20
CA GLU A 175 -3.60 26.60 31.61
C GLU A 175 -3.93 25.17 32.05
N LEU A 176 -3.08 24.57 32.89
CA LEU A 176 -3.25 23.21 33.45
C LEU A 176 -3.17 22.04 32.44
N ALA A 177 -2.08 21.97 31.69
CA ALA A 177 -1.87 20.95 30.66
C ALA A 177 -1.73 19.50 31.19
N GLN A 178 -2.11 18.53 30.36
CA GLN A 178 -1.70 17.13 30.44
C GLN A 178 -0.66 16.81 29.36
N PRO A 179 0.60 16.56 29.73
CA PRO A 179 1.67 16.28 28.78
C PRO A 179 1.34 15.17 27.78
N ILE A 180 1.81 15.32 26.55
CA ILE A 180 1.73 14.29 25.51
C ILE A 180 3.09 13.60 25.41
N LEU A 181 3.08 12.27 25.47
CA LEU A 181 4.25 11.42 25.38
C LEU A 181 4.34 10.81 23.97
N ASN A 182 5.57 10.72 23.45
CA ASN A 182 5.86 9.92 22.27
C ASN A 182 6.25 8.51 22.71
N THR A 183 5.39 7.52 22.43
CA THR A 183 5.63 6.13 22.81
C THR A 183 6.41 5.35 21.75
N LYS A 184 6.60 5.93 20.56
CA LYS A 184 7.35 5.35 19.43
C LYS A 184 8.23 6.41 18.74
N PRO A 185 9.25 6.96 19.43
CA PRO A 185 10.05 8.10 18.94
C PRO A 185 10.76 7.88 17.60
N ASP A 186 10.93 6.63 17.17
CA ASP A 186 11.57 6.27 15.91
C ASP A 186 10.63 6.36 14.68
N VAL A 187 9.33 6.63 14.88
CA VAL A 187 8.36 6.80 13.79
C VAL A 187 8.39 8.25 13.27
N LYS A 188 8.88 8.44 12.04
CA LYS A 188 9.00 9.73 11.29
C LYS A 188 7.82 10.68 11.37
N ASN A 189 6.67 10.07 11.49
CA ASN A 189 5.38 10.64 11.18
C ASN A 189 4.67 11.10 12.44
N GLN A 190 5.39 11.11 13.56
CA GLN A 190 4.96 11.54 14.88
C GLN A 190 5.93 12.62 15.34
N GLN A 191 5.41 13.80 15.64
CA GLN A 191 6.21 14.89 16.20
C GLN A 191 5.51 15.39 17.46
N VAL A 192 6.21 15.33 18.59
CA VAL A 192 5.79 16.01 19.81
C VAL A 192 6.57 17.32 19.89
N PHE A 193 5.85 18.43 19.98
CA PHE A 193 6.37 19.78 19.97
C PHE A 193 6.42 20.33 21.39
N HIS A 194 7.49 21.09 21.67
CA HIS A 194 7.90 21.54 23.00
C HIS A 194 8.30 20.37 23.90
N SER A 195 9.59 20.04 23.96
CA SER A 195 10.08 18.88 24.71
C SER A 195 10.38 19.20 26.17
N ASP A 196 9.66 18.47 27.01
CA ASP A 196 9.67 18.40 28.47
C ASP A 196 8.99 19.56 29.22
N PRO A 197 7.69 19.45 29.47
CA PRO A 197 6.75 18.41 28.98
C PRO A 197 6.19 18.70 27.59
N GLY A 198 5.81 17.64 26.85
CA GLY A 198 5.16 17.70 25.52
C GLY A 198 3.79 18.38 25.55
N LEU A 199 3.58 19.48 24.82
CA LEU A 199 2.31 20.25 24.90
C LEU A 199 1.44 20.15 23.66
N TYR A 200 2.04 19.83 22.53
CA TYR A 200 1.33 19.57 21.28
C TYR A 200 1.96 18.38 20.59
N ALA A 201 1.15 17.59 19.89
CA ALA A 201 1.65 16.52 19.03
C ALA A 201 0.93 16.54 17.69
N ALA A 202 1.66 16.18 16.63
CA ALA A 202 1.09 15.89 15.33
C ALA A 202 1.46 14.47 14.89
N PHE A 203 0.50 13.80 14.28
CA PHE A 203 0.70 12.57 13.54
C PHE A 203 0.17 12.75 12.11
N GLU A 204 0.90 12.22 11.13
CA GLU A 204 0.44 12.13 9.74
C GLU A 204 0.64 10.71 9.26
N ASN A 205 -0.44 9.98 8.96
CA ASN A 205 -0.31 8.64 8.39
C ASN A 205 0.49 8.79 7.11
N PRO A 206 1.70 8.20 6.99
CA PRO A 206 2.31 8.13 5.67
C PRO A 206 1.24 7.43 4.84
N GLY A 207 0.86 7.96 3.68
CA GLY A 207 0.04 7.17 2.78
C GLY A 207 0.70 5.80 2.61
N THR A 208 0.01 4.85 1.99
CA THR A 208 0.70 3.75 1.34
C THR A 208 1.58 4.34 0.23
N GLN A 209 2.71 4.95 0.60
CA GLN A 209 3.68 5.51 -0.31
C GLN A 209 4.20 4.30 -1.07
N GLN A 210 4.01 4.35 -2.37
CA GLN A 210 4.48 3.35 -3.29
C GLN A 210 6.01 3.44 -3.30
N GLY A 211 6.69 2.41 -2.81
CA GLY A 211 8.15 2.41 -2.82
C GLY A 211 8.66 2.43 -4.26
N LYS A 212 9.51 3.39 -4.61
CA LYS A 212 10.01 3.57 -5.97
C LYS A 212 11.46 3.13 -6.08
N ILE A 213 11.83 2.60 -7.24
CA ILE A 213 13.21 2.31 -7.59
C ILE A 213 13.52 3.01 -8.91
N VAL A 214 14.63 3.72 -8.98
CA VAL A 214 15.27 4.13 -10.22
C VAL A 214 16.59 3.39 -10.31
N VAL A 215 16.82 2.66 -11.40
CA VAL A 215 18.11 2.05 -11.70
C VAL A 215 18.69 2.78 -12.91
N ALA A 216 19.92 3.26 -12.80
CA ALA A 216 20.70 3.79 -13.91
C ALA A 216 21.81 2.80 -14.26
N ALA A 217 21.96 2.46 -15.53
CA ALA A 217 22.92 1.47 -16.02
C ALA A 217 24.39 1.94 -15.96
N ASP A 218 24.62 3.23 -15.70
CA ASP A 218 25.94 3.86 -15.64
C ASP A 218 25.98 4.83 -14.45
N GLN A 219 27.18 5.07 -13.94
CA GLN A 219 27.50 6.07 -12.94
C GLN A 219 27.61 7.51 -13.48
N ARG A 220 27.98 7.67 -14.75
CA ARG A 220 28.26 8.98 -15.33
C ARG A 220 27.11 9.99 -15.30
N PRO A 221 25.82 9.62 -15.45
CA PRO A 221 24.74 10.60 -15.50
C PRO A 221 24.72 11.57 -14.31
N LEU A 222 25.08 11.12 -13.10
CA LEU A 222 25.04 11.97 -11.90
C LEU A 222 26.41 12.55 -11.49
N THR A 223 27.48 12.23 -12.20
CA THR A 223 28.81 12.83 -11.99
C THR A 223 28.85 14.28 -12.48
N ASP A 224 29.77 15.10 -11.98
CA ASP A 224 30.06 16.45 -12.49
C ASP A 224 30.35 16.42 -14.00
N VAL A 225 30.98 15.34 -14.52
CA VAL A 225 31.18 15.12 -15.97
C VAL A 225 29.83 14.99 -16.70
N GLY A 226 28.86 14.28 -16.12
CA GLY A 226 27.51 14.17 -16.68
C GLY A 226 26.76 15.50 -16.66
N PHE A 227 26.92 16.29 -15.59
CA PHE A 227 26.41 17.66 -15.53
C PHE A 227 27.06 18.59 -16.56
N ASP A 228 28.35 18.42 -16.87
CA ASP A 228 29.05 19.23 -17.87
C ASP A 228 28.71 18.82 -19.31
N ARG A 229 28.56 17.51 -19.56
CA ARG A 229 28.38 16.97 -20.91
C ARG A 229 26.92 16.93 -21.36
N ALA A 230 25.97 16.78 -20.44
CA ALA A 230 24.53 16.76 -20.74
C ALA A 230 23.80 17.91 -20.01
N PRO A 231 23.14 18.82 -20.77
CA PRO A 231 22.51 20.01 -20.20
C PRO A 231 21.31 19.71 -19.29
N ASP A 232 20.70 18.52 -19.41
CA ASP A 232 19.44 18.20 -18.72
C ASP A 232 19.65 17.36 -17.45
N THR A 233 20.89 17.08 -17.05
CA THR A 233 21.22 16.31 -15.85
C THR A 233 20.61 16.93 -14.58
N GLU A 234 20.62 18.26 -14.47
CA GLU A 234 20.00 18.96 -13.35
C GLU A 234 18.48 18.76 -13.29
N ILE A 235 17.82 18.79 -14.45
CA ILE A 235 16.38 18.57 -14.59
C ILE A 235 16.04 17.13 -14.18
N PHE A 236 16.84 16.15 -14.65
CA PHE A 236 16.68 14.75 -14.33
C PHE A 236 16.76 14.47 -12.82
N VAL A 237 17.77 15.02 -12.14
CA VAL A 237 17.93 14.89 -10.68
C VAL A 237 16.74 15.47 -9.94
N LYS A 238 16.28 16.67 -10.32
CA LYS A 238 15.11 17.30 -9.73
C LYS A 238 13.84 16.48 -9.96
N ASN A 239 13.68 15.89 -11.14
CA ASN A 239 12.55 15.03 -11.44
C ASN A 239 12.56 13.73 -10.61
N ILE A 240 13.72 13.11 -10.38
CA ILE A 240 13.83 11.94 -9.47
C ILE A 240 13.41 12.34 -8.06
N ALA A 241 13.94 13.45 -7.54
CA ALA A 241 13.62 13.92 -6.20
C ALA A 241 12.12 14.23 -6.06
N ASN A 242 11.55 14.93 -7.04
CA ASN A 242 10.11 15.23 -7.10
C ASN A 242 9.28 13.94 -7.19
N TRP A 243 9.71 12.98 -8.00
CA TRP A 243 8.98 11.72 -8.15
C TRP A 243 9.01 10.89 -6.86
N PHE A 244 10.13 10.84 -6.14
CA PHE A 244 10.23 10.17 -4.83
C PHE A 244 9.39 10.85 -3.76
N THR A 245 9.23 12.17 -3.82
CA THR A 245 8.62 12.97 -2.73
C THR A 245 7.21 13.49 -3.03
N GLY A 246 6.70 13.29 -4.25
CA GLY A 246 5.47 13.96 -4.70
C GLY A 246 5.64 15.49 -4.85
N GLY A 247 6.88 15.97 -5.03
CA GLY A 247 7.22 17.39 -5.10
C GLY A 247 7.45 18.08 -3.75
N ALA A 248 7.38 17.35 -2.64
CA ALA A 248 7.72 17.88 -1.33
C ALA A 248 9.24 17.97 -1.10
N LYS A 249 9.66 18.83 -0.16
CA LYS A 249 11.05 18.81 0.33
C LYS A 249 11.31 17.48 1.04
N GLY A 250 12.49 16.92 0.84
CA GLY A 250 12.80 15.54 1.23
C GLY A 250 14.19 15.42 1.84
N LYS A 251 14.38 14.38 2.65
CA LYS A 251 15.67 13.97 3.20
C LYS A 251 16.21 12.80 2.38
N PHE A 252 17.40 12.95 1.83
CA PHE A 252 18.05 11.93 1.02
C PHE A 252 19.40 11.54 1.64
N HIS A 253 19.74 10.26 1.49
CA HIS A 253 20.99 9.72 1.99
C HIS A 253 21.75 8.97 0.91
N VAL A 254 23.07 9.16 0.90
CA VAL A 254 24.00 8.43 0.04
C VAL A 254 24.79 7.43 0.89
N TYR A 255 24.65 6.14 0.56
CA TYR A 255 25.39 5.03 1.19
C TYR A 255 26.58 4.57 0.34
N SER A 256 27.08 5.44 -0.54
CA SER A 256 28.15 5.17 -1.51
C SER A 256 29.28 6.19 -1.42
N ALA A 257 30.50 5.74 -1.63
CA ALA A 257 31.69 6.57 -1.83
C ALA A 257 31.95 6.82 -3.33
N ASN A 258 31.10 6.29 -4.22
CA ASN A 258 31.26 6.49 -5.65
C ASN A 258 31.14 7.97 -6.02
N SER A 259 32.10 8.42 -6.85
CA SER A 259 32.20 9.80 -7.32
C SER A 259 30.91 10.36 -7.94
N GLY A 260 30.08 9.52 -8.58
CA GLY A 260 28.79 9.93 -9.14
C GLY A 260 27.74 10.35 -8.11
N LEU A 261 27.91 10.00 -6.83
CA LEU A 261 26.94 10.33 -5.78
C LEU A 261 27.46 11.31 -4.72
N ILE A 262 28.77 11.54 -4.68
CA ILE A 262 29.40 12.40 -3.65
C ILE A 262 29.92 13.74 -4.18
N GLN A 263 29.91 13.95 -5.50
CA GLN A 263 30.40 15.16 -6.13
C GLN A 263 29.52 16.39 -5.89
N SER A 264 30.12 17.57 -6.11
CA SER A 264 29.58 18.84 -5.62
C SER A 264 28.29 19.26 -6.32
N ARG A 265 28.12 18.98 -7.62
CA ARG A 265 26.94 19.45 -8.37
C ARG A 265 25.67 18.71 -8.05
N LEU A 266 25.72 17.39 -7.84
CA LEU A 266 24.55 16.63 -7.40
C LEU A 266 24.06 17.15 -6.05
N LYS A 267 24.96 17.27 -5.07
CA LYS A 267 24.65 17.82 -3.75
C LYS A 267 24.05 19.22 -3.88
N LYS A 268 24.69 20.12 -4.64
CA LYS A 268 24.22 21.49 -4.85
C LYS A 268 22.83 21.52 -5.48
N THR A 269 22.58 20.73 -6.52
CA THR A 269 21.27 20.62 -7.19
C THR A 269 20.17 20.20 -6.22
N MET A 270 20.43 19.19 -5.39
CA MET A 270 19.47 18.72 -4.39
C MET A 270 19.22 19.76 -3.30
N THR A 271 20.27 20.43 -2.81
CA THR A 271 20.13 21.47 -1.77
C THR A 271 19.47 22.74 -2.29
N ASP A 272 19.76 23.15 -3.53
CA ASP A 272 19.14 24.33 -4.17
C ASP A 272 17.64 24.09 -4.43
N ALA A 273 17.24 22.84 -4.68
CA ALA A 273 15.83 22.43 -4.74
C ALA A 273 15.17 22.34 -3.34
N GLY A 274 15.91 22.61 -2.26
CA GLY A 274 15.39 22.64 -0.89
C GLY A 274 15.37 21.29 -0.19
N HIS A 275 16.02 20.26 -0.74
CA HIS A 275 16.15 18.96 -0.10
C HIS A 275 17.35 18.90 0.85
N THR A 276 17.28 18.01 1.84
CA THR A 276 18.43 17.68 2.68
C THR A 276 19.20 16.53 2.04
N TRP A 277 20.49 16.73 1.78
CA TRP A 277 21.38 15.72 1.19
C TRP A 277 22.48 15.35 2.18
N THR A 278 22.52 14.07 2.57
CA THR A 278 23.50 13.54 3.52
C THR A 278 24.32 12.42 2.89
N VAL A 279 25.61 12.38 3.19
CA VAL A 279 26.54 11.35 2.72
C VAL A 279 27.24 10.77 3.93
N ASN A 280 26.98 9.50 4.25
CA ASN A 280 27.67 8.78 5.31
C ASN A 280 27.64 7.28 5.05
N VAL A 281 28.69 6.77 4.41
CA VAL A 281 28.80 5.34 4.06
C VAL A 281 28.84 4.40 5.28
N SER A 282 29.21 4.94 6.45
CA SER A 282 29.30 4.23 7.73
C SER A 282 28.02 4.31 8.57
N GLN A 283 26.99 5.03 8.10
CA GLN A 283 25.69 5.04 8.75
C GLN A 283 25.17 3.59 8.86
N LYS A 284 24.50 3.26 9.97
CA LYS A 284 23.88 1.94 10.16
C LYS A 284 22.93 1.65 8.99
N PHE A 285 22.97 0.42 8.46
CA PHE A 285 22.17 0.01 7.31
C PHE A 285 21.10 -1.00 7.76
N ASP A 286 20.04 -0.49 8.38
CA ASP A 286 18.87 -1.26 8.81
C ASP A 286 17.58 -0.53 8.43
N LEU A 287 16.45 -1.24 8.51
CA LEU A 287 15.16 -0.72 8.06
C LEU A 287 14.75 0.58 8.78
N ASP A 288 14.98 0.66 10.09
CA ASP A 288 14.59 1.84 10.89
C ASP A 288 15.42 3.07 10.51
N THR A 289 16.72 2.88 10.25
CA THR A 289 17.59 3.94 9.75
C THR A 289 17.22 4.33 8.31
N LEU A 290 16.91 3.37 7.44
CA LEU A 290 16.55 3.65 6.05
C LEU A 290 15.20 4.35 5.91
N LYS A 291 14.23 4.03 6.77
CA LYS A 291 12.97 4.80 6.87
C LYS A 291 13.24 6.29 7.13
N GLN A 292 14.45 6.63 7.58
CA GLN A 292 15.18 7.90 7.54
C GLN A 292 14.56 9.17 6.90
N TYR A 293 14.77 9.65 5.69
CA TYR A 293 15.11 9.21 4.35
C TYR A 293 13.89 8.90 3.49
N ASN A 294 13.51 9.92 2.71
CA ASN A 294 12.55 9.85 1.62
C ASN A 294 13.15 9.20 0.38
N GLY A 295 14.48 9.09 0.30
CA GLY A 295 15.15 8.34 -0.74
C GLY A 295 16.59 8.00 -0.38
N ILE A 296 17.02 6.81 -0.81
CA ILE A 296 18.36 6.28 -0.60
C ILE A 296 19.07 6.17 -1.95
N PHE A 297 20.28 6.71 -2.05
CA PHE A 297 21.13 6.64 -3.24
C PHE A 297 22.28 5.67 -2.98
N LEU A 298 22.44 4.70 -3.89
CA LEU A 298 23.40 3.61 -3.80
C LEU A 298 24.25 3.56 -5.06
N GLY A 299 25.56 3.32 -4.87
CA GLY A 299 26.46 2.86 -5.91
C GLY A 299 26.63 1.35 -5.80
N ALA A 300 27.81 0.83 -6.16
CA ALA A 300 28.04 -0.62 -6.18
C ALA A 300 28.55 -1.21 -4.86
N GLU A 301 28.70 -0.43 -3.79
CA GLU A 301 29.13 -0.98 -2.51
C GLU A 301 28.14 -2.03 -1.99
N PRO A 302 28.62 -3.17 -1.44
CA PRO A 302 27.75 -4.21 -0.92
C PRO A 302 26.89 -3.69 0.24
N LYS A 303 25.60 -3.96 0.16
CA LYS A 303 24.59 -3.67 1.18
C LYS A 303 23.64 -4.86 1.32
N ASP A 304 22.93 -4.90 2.43
CA ASP A 304 21.95 -5.96 2.69
C ASP A 304 20.73 -5.80 1.77
N ASN A 305 20.59 -6.74 0.82
CA ASN A 305 19.49 -6.75 -0.14
C ASN A 305 18.13 -6.90 0.54
N GLN A 306 18.03 -7.66 1.65
CA GLN A 306 16.76 -7.87 2.33
C GLN A 306 16.29 -6.58 3.00
N VAL A 307 17.18 -5.84 3.64
CA VAL A 307 16.88 -4.53 4.22
C VAL A 307 16.36 -3.55 3.17
N LEU A 308 16.93 -3.56 1.96
CA LEU A 308 16.46 -2.73 0.84
C LEU A 308 15.10 -3.16 0.30
N ILE A 309 14.88 -4.48 0.16
CA ILE A 309 13.58 -5.04 -0.22
C ILE A 309 12.51 -4.59 0.78
N ASP A 310 12.77 -4.75 2.07
CA ASP A 310 11.84 -4.38 3.14
C ASP A 310 11.59 -2.88 3.17
N TYR A 311 12.64 -2.08 2.94
CA TYR A 311 12.52 -0.63 2.84
C TYR A 311 11.61 -0.22 1.69
N VAL A 312 11.83 -0.71 0.47
CA VAL A 312 10.98 -0.41 -0.70
C VAL A 312 9.57 -0.95 -0.51
N LYS A 313 9.39 -2.16 0.03
CA LYS A 313 8.07 -2.72 0.34
C LYS A 313 7.31 -1.89 1.38
N SER A 314 8.03 -1.22 2.29
CA SER A 314 7.47 -0.30 3.27
C SER A 314 7.20 1.13 2.75
N GLY A 315 7.45 1.38 1.46
CA GLY A 315 7.23 2.67 0.80
C GLY A 315 8.48 3.53 0.63
N GLY A 316 9.66 2.99 0.95
CA GLY A 316 10.94 3.63 0.73
C GLY A 316 11.31 3.77 -0.74
N ASN A 317 12.12 4.78 -1.07
CA ASN A 317 12.57 5.02 -2.44
C ASN A 317 14.07 4.79 -2.60
N VAL A 318 14.48 4.15 -3.68
CA VAL A 318 15.87 3.80 -3.96
C VAL A 318 16.29 4.31 -5.32
N TYR A 319 17.39 5.04 -5.39
CA TYR A 319 18.15 5.26 -6.61
C TYR A 319 19.38 4.35 -6.58
N LEU A 320 19.46 3.42 -7.53
CA LEU A 320 20.59 2.52 -7.71
C LEU A 320 21.38 2.92 -8.96
N MET A 321 22.65 3.22 -8.74
CA MET A 321 23.62 3.49 -9.79
C MET A 321 24.41 2.21 -10.07
N ALA A 322 24.16 1.60 -11.23
CA ALA A 322 24.86 0.42 -11.72
C ALA A 322 26.00 0.80 -12.68
N GLY A 323 26.72 -0.20 -13.20
CA GLY A 323 27.79 0.01 -14.18
C GLY A 323 28.98 0.78 -13.62
N THR A 324 29.17 0.76 -12.30
CA THR A 324 30.21 1.56 -11.63
C THR A 324 31.63 1.06 -11.90
N GLY A 325 31.76 -0.22 -12.28
CA GLY A 325 33.06 -0.89 -12.44
C GLY A 325 33.69 -1.30 -11.11
N TYR A 326 32.92 -1.37 -10.02
CA TYR A 326 33.39 -1.86 -8.72
C TYR A 326 33.43 -3.40 -8.68
N GLY A 327 34.64 -3.95 -8.77
CA GLY A 327 34.84 -5.38 -9.03
C GLY A 327 34.71 -5.67 -10.53
N THR A 328 34.21 -6.84 -10.89
CA THR A 328 33.78 -7.10 -12.27
C THR A 328 32.31 -6.71 -12.46
N TYR A 329 31.89 -6.45 -13.71
CA TYR A 329 30.47 -6.22 -14.04
C TYR A 329 29.59 -7.43 -13.65
N GLU A 330 30.15 -8.64 -13.72
CA GLU A 330 29.49 -9.85 -13.25
C GLU A 330 29.30 -9.85 -11.72
N ASP A 331 30.29 -9.38 -10.96
CA ASP A 331 30.18 -9.25 -9.50
C ASP A 331 29.13 -8.21 -9.09
N GLU A 332 29.08 -7.08 -9.81
CA GLU A 332 28.07 -6.04 -9.60
C GLU A 332 26.66 -6.55 -9.90
N ALA A 333 26.49 -7.28 -11.02
CA ALA A 333 25.22 -7.93 -11.36
C ALA A 333 24.79 -8.97 -10.30
N LYS A 334 25.71 -9.83 -9.85
CA LYS A 334 25.44 -10.83 -8.79
C LYS A 334 25.04 -10.18 -7.47
N ARG A 335 25.69 -9.07 -7.11
CA ARG A 335 25.43 -8.33 -5.86
C ARG A 335 24.01 -7.79 -5.80
N TRP A 336 23.51 -7.22 -6.89
CA TRP A 336 22.18 -6.61 -6.95
C TRP A 336 21.07 -7.58 -7.35
N LYS A 337 21.42 -8.80 -7.79
CA LYS A 337 20.47 -9.80 -8.30
C LYS A 337 19.30 -10.05 -7.35
N THR A 338 19.55 -10.28 -6.06
CA THR A 338 18.47 -10.54 -5.08
C THR A 338 17.51 -9.37 -4.95
N PHE A 339 18.04 -8.15 -4.77
CA PHE A 339 17.21 -6.94 -4.63
C PHE A 339 16.42 -6.65 -5.91
N LEU A 340 17.06 -6.65 -7.07
CA LEU A 340 16.40 -6.28 -8.32
C LEU A 340 15.41 -7.35 -8.82
N ASN A 341 15.72 -8.65 -8.66
CA ASN A 341 14.81 -9.73 -9.10
C ASN A 341 13.49 -9.72 -8.33
N GLU A 342 13.50 -9.32 -7.06
CA GLU A 342 12.27 -9.13 -6.27
C GLU A 342 11.31 -8.19 -7.02
N PHE A 343 11.85 -7.12 -7.59
CA PHE A 343 11.12 -6.08 -8.30
C PHE A 343 11.13 -6.26 -9.83
N GLY A 344 11.48 -7.46 -10.33
CA GLY A 344 11.43 -7.81 -11.77
C GLY A 344 12.45 -7.10 -12.65
N LEU A 345 13.52 -6.59 -12.06
CA LEU A 345 14.64 -5.98 -12.77
C LEU A 345 15.87 -6.88 -12.63
N GLU A 346 16.79 -6.83 -13.59
CA GLU A 346 18.11 -7.46 -13.48
C GLU A 346 19.12 -6.56 -14.20
N ILE A 347 20.37 -6.53 -13.72
CA ILE A 347 21.47 -5.85 -14.43
C ILE A 347 22.26 -6.92 -15.19
N SER A 348 22.54 -6.67 -16.46
CA SER A 348 23.35 -7.53 -17.31
C SER A 348 24.76 -7.70 -16.73
N PRO A 349 25.31 -8.94 -16.71
CA PRO A 349 26.70 -9.16 -16.30
C PRO A 349 27.72 -8.59 -17.31
N TYR A 350 27.26 -8.12 -18.48
CA TYR A 350 28.10 -7.55 -19.52
C TYR A 350 27.96 -6.04 -19.60
N LYS A 351 29.06 -5.36 -19.92
CA LYS A 351 29.07 -3.93 -20.21
C LYS A 351 28.88 -3.67 -21.70
N ILE A 352 28.37 -2.48 -22.01
CA ILE A 352 28.42 -1.89 -23.34
C ILE A 352 29.08 -0.52 -23.28
N ASN A 353 29.69 -0.12 -24.41
CA ASN A 353 30.36 1.18 -24.54
C ASN A 353 29.49 2.11 -25.39
N ILE A 354 29.03 3.20 -24.79
CA ILE A 354 28.15 4.19 -25.43
C ILE A 354 28.91 5.48 -25.71
N ASN A 355 29.70 5.94 -24.74
CA ASN A 355 30.48 7.18 -24.76
C ASN A 355 29.81 8.35 -25.51
N GLY A 356 28.78 8.96 -24.93
CA GLY A 356 28.10 10.12 -25.50
C GLY A 356 26.82 10.54 -24.77
N ASN A 357 26.18 11.57 -25.32
CA ASN A 357 24.86 12.01 -24.87
C ASN A 357 23.78 11.12 -25.49
N LEU A 358 23.04 10.44 -24.64
CA LEU A 358 21.90 9.61 -25.01
C LEU A 358 20.66 10.46 -25.11
N VAL A 359 19.97 10.38 -26.25
CA VAL A 359 18.65 11.00 -26.41
C VAL A 359 17.63 10.25 -25.56
N ILE A 360 16.82 10.99 -24.82
CA ILE A 360 15.74 10.46 -23.98
C ILE A 360 14.39 10.77 -24.66
N THR A 361 13.67 9.74 -25.07
CA THR A 361 12.29 9.84 -25.64
C THR A 361 11.19 9.33 -24.72
N SER A 362 11.52 9.03 -23.45
CA SER A 362 10.53 8.54 -22.49
C SER A 362 9.61 9.65 -21.99
N ASN A 363 8.31 9.33 -21.85
CA ASN A 363 7.31 10.20 -21.23
C ASN A 363 7.18 10.00 -19.71
N HIS A 364 8.04 9.19 -19.08
CA HIS A 364 7.98 8.97 -17.64
C HIS A 364 8.31 10.27 -16.87
N PRO A 365 7.67 10.54 -15.73
CA PRO A 365 7.89 11.78 -14.97
C PRO A 365 9.35 12.10 -14.67
N ILE A 366 10.19 11.09 -14.41
CA ILE A 366 11.63 11.32 -14.16
C ILE A 366 12.36 11.96 -15.35
N PHE A 367 11.83 11.81 -16.57
CA PHE A 367 12.39 12.36 -17.81
C PHE A 367 11.64 13.59 -18.34
N ALA A 368 10.69 14.15 -17.57
CA ALA A 368 9.97 15.34 -17.99
C ALA A 368 10.93 16.51 -18.28
N GLY A 369 10.99 16.96 -19.53
CA GLY A 369 11.90 18.02 -19.97
C GLY A 369 13.36 17.60 -20.14
N VAL A 370 13.70 16.32 -19.95
CA VAL A 370 15.05 15.77 -20.17
C VAL A 370 15.16 15.32 -21.63
N LYS A 371 16.02 15.96 -22.42
CA LYS A 371 16.25 15.61 -23.83
C LYS A 371 17.43 14.67 -23.99
N CYS A 372 18.47 14.82 -23.17
CA CYS A 372 19.60 13.91 -23.18
C CYS A 372 20.32 13.75 -21.84
N LEU A 373 20.97 12.60 -21.65
CA LEU A 373 21.82 12.30 -20.49
C LEU A 373 23.15 11.69 -20.96
N TYR A 374 24.24 12.03 -20.28
CA TYR A 374 25.56 11.53 -20.65
C TYR A 374 25.80 10.12 -20.08
N CYS A 375 26.31 9.22 -20.91
CA CYS A 375 26.65 7.84 -20.55
C CYS A 375 27.95 7.43 -21.25
N GLU A 376 28.77 6.62 -20.58
CA GLU A 376 30.05 6.13 -21.04
C GLU A 376 30.08 4.61 -21.07
N LEU A 377 29.94 3.97 -19.91
CA LEU A 377 29.99 2.52 -19.74
C LEU A 377 28.72 2.05 -19.02
N ALA A 378 27.85 1.37 -19.74
CA ALA A 378 26.57 0.93 -19.19
C ALA A 378 26.52 -0.58 -19.00
N GLN A 379 25.92 -1.03 -17.89
CA GLN A 379 25.39 -2.39 -17.76
C GLN A 379 23.90 -2.38 -18.03
N PRO A 380 23.45 -2.97 -19.15
CA PRO A 380 22.05 -2.98 -19.51
C PRO A 380 21.16 -3.50 -18.40
N ILE A 381 20.01 -2.85 -18.21
CA ILE A 381 18.98 -3.29 -17.27
C ILE A 381 17.94 -4.10 -18.06
N LEU A 382 17.73 -5.32 -17.62
CA LEU A 382 16.77 -6.26 -18.17
C LEU A 382 15.48 -6.21 -17.36
N ASN A 383 14.34 -6.28 -18.05
CA ASN A 383 13.06 -6.53 -17.42
C ASN A 383 12.84 -8.05 -17.36
N THR A 384 12.92 -8.64 -16.17
CA THR A 384 12.75 -10.09 -15.98
C THR A 384 11.28 -10.49 -15.80
N LYS A 385 10.38 -9.52 -15.63
CA LYS A 385 8.93 -9.72 -15.48
C LYS A 385 8.15 -8.71 -16.35
N PRO A 386 8.26 -8.78 -17.69
CA PRO A 386 7.70 -7.78 -18.61
C PRO A 386 6.18 -7.57 -18.49
N ASP A 387 5.47 -8.52 -17.88
CA ASP A 387 4.02 -8.45 -17.65
C ASP A 387 3.62 -7.65 -16.39
N VAL A 388 4.58 -7.17 -15.59
CA VAL A 388 4.30 -6.31 -14.43
C VAL A 388 4.18 -4.86 -14.90
N LYS A 389 2.95 -4.35 -14.96
CA LYS A 389 2.56 -3.02 -15.50
C LYS A 389 3.33 -1.81 -14.97
N ASN A 390 4.03 -1.93 -13.84
CA ASN A 390 4.69 -0.80 -13.15
C ASN A 390 6.23 -0.87 -13.21
N GLN A 391 6.74 -1.73 -14.09
CA GLN A 391 8.14 -1.77 -14.48
C GLN A 391 8.26 -1.14 -15.85
N GLN A 392 9.01 -0.05 -15.96
CA GLN A 392 9.34 0.56 -17.23
C GLN A 392 10.86 0.61 -17.36
N VAL A 393 11.40 -0.21 -18.26
CA VAL A 393 12.79 -0.07 -18.73
C VAL A 393 12.77 0.92 -19.89
N PHE A 394 13.51 2.01 -19.73
CA PHE A 394 13.53 3.11 -20.68
C PHE A 394 14.74 3.05 -21.59
N HIS A 395 14.41 3.40 -22.84
CA HIS A 395 15.31 3.68 -23.94
C HIS A 395 16.25 2.54 -24.34
N SER A 396 15.62 1.64 -25.12
CA SER A 396 16.07 0.88 -26.29
C SER A 396 17.42 0.16 -26.22
N ASP A 397 17.36 -1.09 -26.68
CA ASP A 397 18.40 -2.11 -26.66
C ASP A 397 19.83 -1.54 -26.70
N PRO A 398 20.58 -1.62 -25.59
CA PRO A 398 20.25 -2.35 -24.36
C PRO A 398 19.88 -1.39 -23.20
N GLY A 399 18.76 -1.64 -22.51
CA GLY A 399 18.06 -0.71 -21.62
C GLY A 399 18.94 0.00 -20.57
N LEU A 400 18.87 1.33 -20.51
CA LEU A 400 19.86 2.14 -19.77
C LEU A 400 19.32 2.76 -18.48
N TYR A 401 18.01 2.82 -18.36
CA TYR A 401 17.35 3.22 -17.13
C TYR A 401 16.17 2.30 -16.89
N ALA A 402 15.86 2.03 -15.63
CA ALA A 402 14.60 1.41 -15.24
C ALA A 402 13.97 2.24 -14.14
N ALA A 403 12.66 2.43 -14.22
CA ALA A 403 11.87 2.82 -13.09
C ALA A 403 10.95 1.68 -12.70
N PHE A 404 10.89 1.42 -11.40
CA PHE A 404 9.89 0.58 -10.78
C PHE A 404 9.13 1.44 -9.78
N GLU A 405 7.82 1.34 -9.83
CA GLU A 405 6.95 1.86 -8.77
C GLU A 405 6.26 0.65 -8.17
N ASN A 406 6.52 0.37 -6.88
CA ASN A 406 5.81 -0.67 -6.17
C ASN A 406 4.33 -0.32 -6.30
N PRO A 407 3.50 -1.13 -6.99
CA PRO A 407 2.06 -0.94 -6.91
C PRO A 407 1.74 -1.06 -5.43
N GLY A 408 1.62 0.04 -4.71
CA GLY A 408 1.17 -0.01 -3.33
C GLY A 408 -0.12 -0.81 -3.39
N THR A 409 -0.11 -2.01 -2.82
CA THR A 409 -1.10 -3.10 -3.01
C THR A 409 -2.12 -2.73 -4.08
N GLN A 410 -1.84 -2.95 -5.38
CA GLN A 410 -2.81 -2.54 -6.41
C GLN A 410 -4.11 -3.28 -6.08
N GLN A 411 -5.08 -2.52 -5.59
CA GLN A 411 -6.28 -3.09 -5.03
C GLN A 411 -7.10 -3.56 -6.23
N GLY A 412 -7.43 -4.84 -6.26
CA GLY A 412 -8.35 -5.33 -7.29
C GLY A 412 -9.71 -4.71 -7.06
N LYS A 413 -10.30 -4.04 -8.04
CA LYS A 413 -11.60 -3.40 -7.86
C LYS A 413 -12.66 -4.12 -8.67
N ILE A 414 -13.85 -4.24 -8.09
CA ILE A 414 -15.02 -4.78 -8.76
C ILE A 414 -16.09 -3.70 -8.72
N VAL A 415 -16.72 -3.44 -9.86
CA VAL A 415 -18.00 -2.73 -9.95
C VAL A 415 -19.01 -3.72 -10.52
N VAL A 416 -20.15 -3.87 -9.87
CA VAL A 416 -21.27 -4.65 -10.38
C VAL A 416 -22.44 -3.71 -10.61
N ALA A 417 -23.04 -3.75 -11.79
CA ALA A 417 -24.31 -3.11 -12.10
C ALA A 417 -25.40 -4.17 -12.23
N ALA A 418 -26.52 -3.98 -11.55
CA ALA A 418 -27.64 -4.91 -11.51
C ALA A 418 -28.44 -4.98 -12.82
N ASP A 419 -28.22 -4.03 -13.73
CA ASP A 419 -28.91 -3.88 -15.01
C ASP A 419 -27.89 -3.59 -16.11
N GLN A 420 -28.20 -4.04 -17.32
CA GLN A 420 -27.43 -3.78 -18.54
C GLN A 420 -27.67 -2.39 -19.15
N ARG A 421 -28.80 -1.76 -18.86
CA ARG A 421 -29.23 -0.51 -19.50
C ARG A 421 -28.38 0.73 -19.19
N PRO A 422 -27.75 0.91 -18.01
CA PRO A 422 -27.02 2.13 -17.69
C PRO A 422 -25.95 2.49 -18.72
N LEU A 423 -25.25 1.52 -19.30
CA LEU A 423 -24.14 1.78 -20.24
C LEU A 423 -24.54 1.64 -21.73
N THR A 424 -25.81 1.37 -22.02
CA THR A 424 -26.34 1.40 -23.40
C THR A 424 -26.49 2.84 -23.90
N ASP A 425 -26.52 3.06 -25.21
CA ASP A 425 -26.84 4.34 -25.84
C ASP A 425 -28.20 4.89 -25.32
N VAL A 426 -29.17 4.02 -25.03
CA VAL A 426 -30.43 4.40 -24.38
C VAL A 426 -30.22 4.95 -22.95
N GLY A 427 -29.27 4.37 -22.22
CA GLY A 427 -28.87 4.87 -20.90
C GLY A 427 -28.24 6.26 -20.99
N PHE A 428 -27.30 6.44 -21.93
CA PHE A 428 -26.70 7.75 -22.24
C PHE A 428 -27.75 8.80 -22.64
N ASP A 429 -28.74 8.44 -23.45
CA ASP A 429 -29.77 9.38 -23.91
C ASP A 429 -30.79 9.72 -22.80
N ARG A 430 -31.08 8.78 -21.89
CA ARG A 430 -32.12 8.96 -20.84
C ARG A 430 -31.58 9.52 -19.53
N ALA A 431 -30.32 9.26 -19.20
CA ALA A 431 -29.67 9.74 -17.99
C ALA A 431 -28.41 10.57 -18.34
N PRO A 432 -28.45 11.90 -18.16
CA PRO A 432 -27.38 12.80 -18.59
C PRO A 432 -26.04 12.54 -17.88
N ASP A 433 -26.06 11.88 -16.72
CA ASP A 433 -24.87 11.66 -15.90
C ASP A 433 -24.14 10.35 -16.24
N THR A 434 -24.64 9.57 -17.20
CA THR A 434 -24.05 8.28 -17.62
C THR A 434 -22.59 8.47 -18.07
N GLU A 435 -22.29 9.55 -18.79
CA GLU A 435 -20.94 9.87 -19.24
C GLU A 435 -19.99 10.13 -18.05
N ILE A 436 -20.48 10.84 -17.03
CA ILE A 436 -19.74 11.13 -15.79
C ILE A 436 -19.47 9.82 -15.05
N PHE A 437 -20.49 8.96 -14.93
CA PHE A 437 -20.38 7.66 -14.26
C PHE A 437 -19.32 6.76 -14.90
N VAL A 438 -19.31 6.64 -16.24
CA VAL A 438 -18.30 5.87 -16.98
C VAL A 438 -16.90 6.40 -16.74
N LYS A 439 -16.71 7.73 -16.81
CA LYS A 439 -15.40 8.37 -16.55
C LYS A 439 -14.96 8.14 -15.11
N ASN A 440 -15.88 8.18 -14.14
CA ASN A 440 -15.57 7.92 -12.76
C ASN A 440 -15.16 6.46 -12.51
N ILE A 441 -15.80 5.47 -13.15
CA ILE A 441 -15.36 4.07 -13.09
C ILE A 441 -13.94 3.94 -13.65
N ALA A 442 -13.68 4.50 -14.83
CA ALA A 442 -12.38 4.44 -15.47
C ALA A 442 -11.29 5.10 -14.60
N ASN A 443 -11.57 6.29 -14.06
CA ASN A 443 -10.71 6.99 -13.12
C ASN A 443 -10.48 6.19 -11.84
N TRP A 444 -11.53 5.56 -11.31
CA TRP A 444 -11.43 4.75 -10.10
C TRP A 444 -10.56 3.51 -10.33
N PHE A 445 -10.67 2.84 -11.47
CA PHE A 445 -9.82 1.70 -11.84
C PHE A 445 -8.36 2.09 -12.07
N THR A 446 -8.10 3.29 -12.58
CA THR A 446 -6.77 3.73 -13.03
C THR A 446 -6.08 4.72 -12.10
N GLY A 447 -6.75 5.22 -11.07
CA GLY A 447 -6.26 6.35 -10.28
C GLY A 447 -6.21 7.67 -11.08
N GLY A 448 -7.03 7.80 -12.13
CA GLY A 448 -7.06 8.96 -13.02
C GLY A 448 -6.06 8.92 -14.17
N ALA A 449 -5.25 7.86 -14.28
CA ALA A 449 -4.35 7.66 -15.41
C ALA A 449 -5.08 7.17 -16.67
N LYS A 450 -4.47 7.38 -17.84
CA LYS A 450 -4.93 6.71 -19.07
C LYS A 450 -4.74 5.19 -18.93
N GLY A 451 -5.67 4.42 -19.48
CA GLY A 451 -5.75 2.98 -19.22
C GLY A 451 -6.19 2.20 -20.44
N LYS A 452 -5.88 0.90 -20.44
CA LYS A 452 -6.33 -0.08 -21.43
C LYS A 452 -7.48 -0.88 -20.87
N PHE A 453 -8.62 -0.88 -21.55
CA PHE A 453 -9.81 -1.61 -21.15
C PHE A 453 -10.21 -2.59 -22.23
N HIS A 454 -10.68 -3.76 -21.80
CA HIS A 454 -11.15 -4.80 -22.70
C HIS A 454 -12.57 -5.22 -22.39
N VAL A 455 -13.36 -5.43 -23.43
CA VAL A 455 -14.72 -5.94 -23.36
C VAL A 455 -14.74 -7.40 -23.83
N TYR A 456 -15.11 -8.30 -22.92
CA TYR A 456 -15.27 -9.75 -23.18
C TYR A 456 -16.72 -10.17 -23.40
N SER A 457 -17.60 -9.21 -23.72
CA SER A 457 -19.03 -9.42 -23.95
C SER A 457 -19.49 -8.85 -25.28
N ALA A 458 -20.45 -9.52 -25.93
CA ALA A 458 -21.18 -9.04 -27.09
C ALA A 458 -22.47 -8.29 -26.70
N ASN A 459 -22.75 -8.14 -25.40
CA ASN A 459 -23.94 -7.46 -24.94
C ASN A 459 -23.94 -5.99 -25.38
N SER A 460 -25.08 -5.54 -25.89
CA SER A 460 -25.32 -4.17 -26.37
C SER A 460 -24.94 -3.07 -25.38
N GLY A 461 -25.02 -3.31 -24.06
CA GLY A 461 -24.59 -2.36 -23.04
C GLY A 461 -23.09 -2.09 -23.00
N LEU A 462 -22.26 -2.93 -23.61
CA LEU A 462 -20.80 -2.81 -23.57
C LEU A 462 -20.14 -2.56 -24.94
N ILE A 463 -20.87 -2.79 -26.04
CA ILE A 463 -20.31 -2.67 -27.40
C ILE A 463 -20.81 -1.47 -28.20
N GLN A 464 -21.78 -0.71 -27.67
CA GLN A 464 -22.37 0.43 -28.36
C GLN A 464 -21.45 1.66 -28.42
N SER A 465 -21.79 2.57 -29.33
CA SER A 465 -20.88 3.63 -29.79
C SER A 465 -20.60 4.69 -28.72
N ARG A 466 -21.58 5.05 -27.86
CA ARG A 466 -21.41 6.11 -26.85
C ARG A 466 -20.42 5.72 -25.77
N LEU A 467 -20.47 4.48 -25.27
CA LEU A 467 -19.54 3.99 -24.26
C LEU A 467 -18.10 4.02 -24.79
N LYS A 468 -17.88 3.45 -25.98
CA LYS A 468 -16.57 3.48 -26.64
C LYS A 468 -16.07 4.91 -26.80
N LYS A 469 -16.90 5.80 -27.36
CA LYS A 469 -16.55 7.21 -27.57
C LYS A 469 -16.19 7.90 -26.25
N THR A 470 -16.97 7.69 -25.20
CA THR A 470 -16.73 8.27 -23.87
C THR A 470 -15.37 7.85 -23.32
N MET A 471 -15.04 6.56 -23.42
CA MET A 471 -13.75 6.03 -22.95
C MET A 471 -12.57 6.55 -23.78
N THR A 472 -12.72 6.62 -25.11
CA THR A 472 -11.66 7.13 -25.99
C THR A 472 -11.46 8.64 -25.87
N ASP A 473 -12.53 9.41 -25.70
CA ASP A 473 -12.46 10.87 -25.49
C ASP A 473 -11.79 11.21 -24.16
N ALA A 474 -11.95 10.35 -23.14
CA ALA A 474 -11.21 10.43 -21.88
C ALA A 474 -9.73 9.99 -22.01
N GLY A 475 -9.30 9.55 -23.19
CA GLY A 475 -7.91 9.17 -23.48
C GLY A 475 -7.57 7.71 -23.15
N HIS A 476 -8.56 6.86 -22.91
CA HIS A 476 -8.35 5.43 -22.66
C HIS A 476 -8.35 4.62 -23.97
N THR A 477 -7.67 3.48 -23.97
CA THR A 477 -7.80 2.48 -25.03
C THR A 477 -8.97 1.56 -24.71
N TRP A 478 -9.90 1.39 -25.65
CA TRP A 478 -11.08 0.53 -25.50
C TRP A 478 -11.11 -0.54 -26.59
N THR A 479 -10.89 -1.79 -26.19
CA THR A 479 -10.85 -2.95 -27.10
C THR A 479 -12.08 -3.81 -26.88
N VAL A 480 -12.74 -4.23 -27.96
CA VAL A 480 -13.85 -5.20 -27.93
C VAL A 480 -13.41 -6.42 -28.72
N ASN A 481 -13.18 -7.54 -28.04
CA ASN A 481 -12.88 -8.82 -28.70
C ASN A 481 -13.27 -9.97 -27.77
N VAL A 482 -14.45 -10.55 -28.02
CA VAL A 482 -15.00 -11.65 -27.22
C VAL A 482 -14.28 -12.98 -27.41
N SER A 483 -13.53 -13.12 -28.51
CA SER A 483 -12.75 -14.31 -28.90
C SER A 483 -11.31 -14.25 -28.41
N GLN A 484 -10.88 -13.13 -27.80
CA GLN A 484 -9.59 -13.04 -27.14
C GLN A 484 -9.45 -14.18 -26.12
N LYS A 485 -8.25 -14.75 -26.00
CA LYS A 485 -7.97 -15.78 -24.98
C LYS A 485 -8.33 -15.24 -23.58
N PHE A 486 -8.97 -16.07 -22.77
CA PHE A 486 -9.43 -15.70 -21.43
C PHE A 486 -8.58 -16.43 -20.38
N ASP A 487 -7.37 -15.92 -20.16
CA ASP A 487 -6.44 -16.40 -19.14
C ASP A 487 -5.82 -15.22 -18.38
N LEU A 488 -5.18 -15.53 -17.24
CA LEU A 488 -4.66 -14.51 -16.34
C LEU A 488 -3.63 -13.58 -17.03
N ASP A 489 -2.74 -14.16 -17.84
CA ASP A 489 -1.67 -13.40 -18.50
C ASP A 489 -2.23 -12.42 -19.54
N THR A 490 -3.26 -12.84 -20.28
CA THR A 490 -3.96 -11.94 -21.22
C THR A 490 -4.69 -10.83 -20.45
N LEU A 491 -5.44 -11.16 -19.39
CA LEU A 491 -6.20 -10.19 -18.61
C LEU A 491 -5.28 -9.15 -17.93
N LYS A 492 -4.10 -9.58 -17.47
CA LYS A 492 -3.07 -8.71 -16.88
C LYS A 492 -2.57 -7.61 -17.82
N GLN A 493 -2.82 -7.69 -19.12
CA GLN A 493 -2.47 -6.61 -20.07
C GLN A 493 -3.41 -5.39 -19.98
N TYR A 494 -4.58 -5.54 -19.34
CA TYR A 494 -5.62 -4.51 -19.29
C TYR A 494 -5.81 -3.94 -17.88
N ASN A 495 -5.99 -2.63 -17.76
CA ASN A 495 -6.31 -1.94 -16.51
C ASN A 495 -7.73 -2.25 -16.02
N GLY A 496 -8.64 -2.64 -16.90
CA GLY A 496 -9.97 -3.09 -16.50
C GLY A 496 -10.62 -3.98 -17.55
N ILE A 497 -11.40 -4.94 -17.06
CA ILE A 497 -12.15 -5.90 -17.85
C ILE A 497 -13.64 -5.60 -17.68
N PHE A 498 -14.33 -5.41 -18.79
CA PHE A 498 -15.78 -5.23 -18.84
C PHE A 498 -16.41 -6.50 -19.39
N LEU A 499 -17.37 -7.05 -18.66
CA LEU A 499 -18.09 -8.25 -19.07
C LEU A 499 -19.54 -8.23 -18.56
N GLY A 500 -20.38 -9.04 -19.19
CA GLY A 500 -21.76 -9.29 -18.82
C GLY A 500 -22.27 -10.46 -19.66
N ALA A 501 -23.44 -11.02 -19.35
CA ALA A 501 -24.09 -12.10 -20.11
C ALA A 501 -23.29 -13.41 -20.30
N GLU A 502 -22.20 -13.43 -21.07
CA GLU A 502 -21.48 -14.65 -21.44
C GLU A 502 -20.73 -15.29 -20.25
N SER A 503 -20.76 -16.62 -20.17
CA SER A 503 -19.96 -17.38 -19.20
C SER A 503 -18.48 -17.24 -19.50
N LYS A 504 -17.70 -16.93 -18.45
CA LYS A 504 -16.24 -16.90 -18.45
C LYS A 504 -15.73 -17.63 -17.22
N ASP A 505 -14.46 -18.00 -17.23
CA ASP A 505 -13.85 -18.71 -16.10
C ASP A 505 -13.78 -17.80 -14.87
N ASN A 506 -14.59 -18.13 -13.86
CA ASN A 506 -14.65 -17.38 -12.61
C ASN A 506 -13.31 -17.40 -11.86
N GLN A 507 -12.53 -18.49 -11.94
CA GLN A 507 -11.25 -18.59 -11.25
C GLN A 507 -10.23 -17.63 -11.87
N VAL A 508 -10.20 -17.53 -13.20
CA VAL A 508 -9.34 -16.57 -13.90
C VAL A 508 -9.68 -15.12 -13.51
N LEU A 509 -10.97 -14.79 -13.37
CA LEU A 509 -11.41 -13.46 -12.90
C LEU A 509 -11.02 -13.20 -11.43
N ILE A 510 -11.19 -14.19 -10.56
CA ILE A 510 -10.76 -14.12 -9.17
C ILE A 510 -9.26 -13.85 -9.11
N ASP A 511 -8.45 -14.64 -9.81
CA ASP A 511 -6.99 -14.49 -9.82
C ASP A 511 -6.56 -13.16 -10.40
N TYR A 512 -7.25 -12.68 -11.44
CA TYR A 512 -7.01 -11.36 -12.03
C TYR A 512 -7.27 -10.24 -11.02
N VAL A 513 -8.43 -10.22 -10.37
CA VAL A 513 -8.75 -9.22 -9.33
C VAL A 513 -7.77 -9.33 -8.15
N LYS A 514 -7.46 -10.55 -7.69
CA LYS A 514 -6.47 -10.78 -6.62
C LYS A 514 -5.06 -10.31 -6.98
N SER A 515 -4.74 -10.24 -8.27
CA SER A 515 -3.48 -9.69 -8.79
C SER A 515 -3.51 -8.17 -9.01
N GLY A 516 -4.59 -7.48 -8.60
CA GLY A 516 -4.77 -6.04 -8.75
C GLY A 516 -5.51 -5.61 -10.02
N GLY A 517 -6.10 -6.56 -10.73
CA GLY A 517 -6.97 -6.32 -11.88
C GLY A 517 -8.31 -5.70 -11.48
N ASN A 518 -8.95 -4.98 -12.41
CA ASN A 518 -10.24 -4.37 -12.16
C ASN A 518 -11.33 -4.95 -13.05
N VAL A 519 -12.51 -5.23 -12.51
CA VAL A 519 -13.63 -5.84 -13.22
C VAL A 519 -14.87 -4.96 -13.12
N TYR A 520 -15.46 -4.62 -14.26
CA TYR A 520 -16.84 -4.17 -14.33
C TYR A 520 -17.71 -5.34 -14.81
N LEU A 521 -18.63 -5.78 -13.94
CA LEU A 521 -19.61 -6.80 -14.24
C LEU A 521 -20.98 -6.17 -14.46
N MET A 522 -21.54 -6.39 -15.64
CA MET A 522 -22.89 -6.02 -16.00
C MET A 522 -23.82 -7.24 -15.83
N ALA A 523 -24.62 -7.25 -14.77
CA ALA A 523 -25.65 -8.24 -14.51
C ALA A 523 -27.02 -7.81 -15.07
N GLY A 524 -28.07 -8.58 -14.82
CA GLY A 524 -29.43 -8.27 -15.29
C GLY A 524 -29.58 -8.37 -16.81
N THR A 525 -28.77 -9.22 -17.45
CA THR A 525 -28.84 -9.48 -18.90
C THR A 525 -29.93 -10.48 -19.25
N ALA A 526 -30.37 -11.29 -18.28
CA ALA A 526 -31.34 -12.38 -18.41
C ALA A 526 -30.91 -13.48 -19.40
N LEU A 527 -29.62 -13.57 -19.76
CA LEU A 527 -29.14 -14.60 -20.68
C LEU A 527 -29.23 -15.99 -20.01
N GLY A 528 -30.15 -16.82 -20.48
CA GLY A 528 -30.50 -18.10 -19.86
C GLY A 528 -31.49 -17.98 -18.69
N GLY A 529 -32.00 -16.79 -18.41
CA GLY A 529 -32.82 -16.49 -17.23
C GLY A 529 -31.99 -15.97 -16.04
N TYR A 530 -32.66 -15.28 -15.13
CA TYR A 530 -32.03 -14.61 -13.98
C TYR A 530 -31.40 -15.58 -12.98
N GLU A 531 -32.02 -16.73 -12.76
CA GLU A 531 -31.43 -17.79 -11.92
C GLU A 531 -30.12 -18.31 -12.49
N ASP A 532 -30.04 -18.51 -13.80
CA ASP A 532 -28.84 -19.03 -14.45
C ASP A 532 -27.73 -17.98 -14.53
N GLU A 533 -28.08 -16.70 -14.70
CA GLU A 533 -27.14 -15.59 -14.55
C GLU A 533 -26.60 -15.48 -13.13
N ALA A 534 -27.45 -15.64 -12.10
CA ALA A 534 -27.02 -15.66 -10.70
C ALA A 534 -26.08 -16.83 -10.40
N LYS A 535 -26.41 -18.04 -10.87
CA LYS A 535 -25.53 -19.23 -10.75
C LYS A 535 -24.19 -19.02 -11.45
N ARG A 536 -24.19 -18.41 -12.63
CA ARG A 536 -22.99 -18.16 -13.44
C ARG A 536 -21.96 -17.31 -12.70
N TRP A 537 -22.39 -16.24 -12.04
CA TRP A 537 -21.49 -15.30 -11.36
C TRP A 537 -21.24 -15.61 -9.88
N LYS A 538 -21.97 -16.58 -9.31
CA LYS A 538 -21.91 -16.90 -7.88
C LYS A 538 -20.50 -17.13 -7.35
N THR A 539 -19.69 -17.95 -8.03
CA THR A 539 -18.31 -18.24 -7.58
C THR A 539 -17.44 -16.99 -7.53
N PHE A 540 -17.47 -16.18 -8.60
CA PHE A 540 -16.70 -14.94 -8.67
C PHE A 540 -17.15 -13.93 -7.63
N LEU A 541 -18.46 -13.63 -7.55
CA LEU A 541 -18.97 -12.59 -6.65
C LEU A 541 -18.85 -12.97 -5.17
N ASN A 542 -19.09 -14.24 -4.80
CA ASN A 542 -19.00 -14.69 -3.41
C ASN A 542 -17.59 -14.54 -2.84
N GLU A 543 -16.56 -14.72 -3.67
CA GLU A 543 -15.16 -14.50 -3.27
C GLU A 543 -14.97 -13.09 -2.71
N PHE A 544 -15.65 -12.11 -3.31
CA PHE A 544 -15.58 -10.69 -2.95
C PHE A 544 -16.80 -10.20 -2.17
N GLY A 545 -17.52 -11.11 -1.50
CA GLY A 545 -18.61 -10.76 -0.59
C GLY A 545 -19.83 -10.14 -1.26
N LEU A 546 -20.04 -10.40 -2.55
CA LEU A 546 -21.20 -9.96 -3.32
C LEU A 546 -22.01 -11.16 -3.81
N GLU A 547 -23.30 -10.97 -4.03
CA GLU A 547 -24.16 -11.94 -4.73
C GLU A 547 -25.19 -11.17 -5.56
N ILE A 548 -25.65 -11.72 -6.68
CA ILE A 548 -26.79 -11.17 -7.42
C ILE A 548 -28.03 -12.04 -7.18
N SER A 549 -29.17 -11.38 -6.98
CA SER A 549 -30.45 -12.02 -6.74
C SER A 549 -30.85 -12.90 -7.93
N PRO A 550 -31.37 -14.12 -7.69
CA PRO A 550 -31.94 -14.96 -8.74
C PRO A 550 -33.24 -14.38 -9.34
N HIS A 551 -33.80 -13.35 -8.72
CA HIS A 551 -35.05 -12.70 -9.14
C HIS A 551 -34.81 -11.31 -9.70
N GLU A 552 -35.62 -10.97 -10.71
CA GLU A 552 -35.67 -9.65 -11.32
C GLU A 552 -36.64 -8.72 -10.60
N ILE A 553 -36.48 -7.44 -10.89
CA ILE A 553 -37.36 -6.36 -10.46
C ILE A 553 -37.51 -5.35 -11.59
N ASN A 554 -38.72 -4.81 -11.75
CA ASN A 554 -39.00 -3.81 -12.77
C ASN A 554 -38.91 -2.40 -12.18
N ILE A 555 -37.91 -1.65 -12.61
CA ILE A 555 -37.55 -0.33 -12.10
C ILE A 555 -37.34 0.67 -13.24
N LYS A 556 -38.15 0.58 -14.30
CA LYS A 556 -38.06 1.44 -15.48
C LYS A 556 -38.02 2.93 -15.15
N GLY A 557 -36.93 3.60 -15.51
CA GLY A 557 -36.74 5.04 -15.35
C GLY A 557 -35.39 5.44 -14.79
N ASN A 558 -35.18 6.75 -14.67
CA ASN A 558 -34.00 7.32 -14.02
C ASN A 558 -34.05 7.05 -12.51
N ARG A 559 -32.96 6.50 -12.00
CA ARG A 559 -32.74 6.17 -10.60
C ARG A 559 -31.86 7.24 -9.99
N THR A 560 -32.32 7.83 -8.89
CA THR A 560 -31.53 8.81 -8.15
C THR A 560 -30.35 8.10 -7.49
N ILE A 561 -29.16 8.65 -7.68
CA ILE A 561 -27.94 8.17 -7.05
C ILE A 561 -27.63 9.04 -5.83
N ASN A 562 -27.63 8.42 -4.65
CA ASN A 562 -27.24 9.05 -3.39
C ASN A 562 -26.09 8.25 -2.76
N SER A 563 -24.88 8.46 -3.28
CA SER A 563 -23.66 7.82 -2.80
C SER A 563 -22.50 8.80 -2.86
N SER A 564 -21.67 8.81 -1.81
CA SER A 564 -20.41 9.55 -1.77
C SER A 564 -19.24 8.80 -2.41
N HIS A 565 -19.47 7.57 -2.89
CA HIS A 565 -18.41 6.77 -3.49
C HIS A 565 -17.85 7.44 -4.75
N PRO A 566 -16.54 7.40 -5.00
CA PRO A 566 -15.91 8.09 -6.13
C PRO A 566 -16.53 7.77 -7.50
N ILE A 567 -17.01 6.54 -7.72
CA ILE A 567 -17.67 6.18 -9.00
C ILE A 567 -18.94 7.01 -9.28
N PHE A 568 -19.55 7.58 -8.24
CA PHE A 568 -20.77 8.40 -8.34
C PHE A 568 -20.52 9.90 -8.16
N ALA A 569 -19.26 10.35 -8.10
CA ALA A 569 -18.95 11.77 -7.99
C ALA A 569 -19.58 12.59 -9.13
N GLY A 570 -20.52 13.48 -8.79
CA GLY A 570 -21.25 14.28 -9.77
C GLY A 570 -22.36 13.55 -10.53
N VAL A 571 -22.65 12.28 -10.20
CA VAL A 571 -23.73 11.48 -10.80
C VAL A 571 -25.00 11.63 -9.96
N LYS A 572 -26.07 12.18 -10.54
CA LYS A 572 -27.38 12.32 -9.87
C LYS A 572 -28.37 11.26 -10.33
N TYR A 573 -28.33 10.87 -11.59
CA TYR A 573 -29.28 9.94 -12.19
C TYR A 573 -28.61 8.90 -13.09
N LEU A 574 -29.04 7.64 -12.98
CA LEU A 574 -28.70 6.58 -13.94
C LEU A 574 -29.97 5.88 -14.41
N TYR A 575 -30.03 5.47 -15.67
CA TYR A 575 -31.22 4.85 -16.23
C TYR A 575 -31.21 3.33 -16.03
N SER A 576 -32.30 2.78 -15.49
CA SER A 576 -32.51 1.34 -15.33
C SER A 576 -33.90 0.91 -15.82
N VAL A 577 -34.06 -0.36 -16.15
CA VAL A 577 -35.32 -0.98 -16.60
C VAL A 577 -35.61 -2.24 -15.81
N ILE A 578 -34.77 -3.25 -15.91
CA ILE A 578 -34.91 -4.51 -15.18
C ILE A 578 -33.58 -4.80 -14.51
N ALA A 579 -33.62 -5.04 -13.21
CA ALA A 579 -32.42 -5.27 -12.41
C ALA A 579 -32.46 -6.60 -11.67
N GLN A 580 -31.29 -7.18 -11.42
CA GLN A 580 -31.07 -8.23 -10.44
C GLN A 580 -30.39 -7.62 -9.20
N PRO A 581 -31.12 -7.42 -8.10
CA PRO A 581 -30.59 -6.84 -6.86
C PRO A 581 -29.25 -7.44 -6.46
N ILE A 582 -28.27 -6.59 -6.15
CA ILE A 582 -26.97 -7.02 -5.64
C ILE A 582 -27.04 -7.04 -4.11
N LEU A 583 -26.65 -8.16 -3.52
CA LEU A 583 -26.59 -8.40 -2.08
C LEU A 583 -25.14 -8.31 -1.60
N ASN A 584 -24.95 -7.70 -0.44
CA ASN A 584 -23.68 -7.77 0.29
C ASN A 584 -23.72 -8.98 1.21
N THR A 585 -22.95 -10.02 0.90
CA THR A 585 -22.89 -11.26 1.70
C THR A 585 -21.87 -11.17 2.85
N LYS A 586 -21.08 -10.10 2.89
CA LYS A 586 -20.11 -9.78 3.95
C LYS A 586 -20.21 -8.30 4.37
N PRO A 587 -21.35 -7.87 4.95
CA PRO A 587 -21.59 -6.46 5.30
C PRO A 587 -20.57 -5.88 6.29
N GLU A 588 -19.89 -6.74 7.05
CA GLU A 588 -18.80 -6.38 7.95
C GLU A 588 -17.49 -6.00 7.24
N ALA A 589 -17.31 -6.43 5.98
CA ALA A 589 -16.14 -6.11 5.19
C ALA A 589 -16.22 -4.65 4.69
N LYS A 590 -15.44 -3.76 5.32
CA LYS A 590 -15.41 -2.30 5.08
C LYS A 590 -15.10 -1.89 3.63
N ASP A 591 -14.53 -2.81 2.85
CA ASP A 591 -14.13 -2.60 1.46
C ASP A 591 -15.20 -3.06 0.45
N HIS A 592 -16.33 -3.60 0.93
CA HIS A 592 -17.48 -3.97 0.11
C HIS A 592 -18.63 -2.98 0.37
N GLN A 593 -19.06 -2.27 -0.67
CA GLN A 593 -20.14 -1.30 -0.59
C GLN A 593 -21.21 -1.62 -1.64
N VAL A 594 -22.45 -1.86 -1.19
CA VAL A 594 -23.61 -1.90 -2.07
C VAL A 594 -24.28 -0.53 -2.03
N PHE A 595 -24.44 0.08 -3.19
CA PHE A 595 -25.00 1.40 -3.34
C PHE A 595 -26.46 1.31 -3.74
N HIS A 596 -27.26 2.16 -3.10
CA HIS A 596 -28.70 2.30 -3.33
C HIS A 596 -29.49 1.03 -2.94
N THR A 597 -29.59 0.77 -1.63
CA THR A 597 -30.35 -0.33 -1.03
C THR A 597 -31.84 0.00 -0.90
N ASP A 598 -32.51 0.09 -2.03
CA ASP A 598 -33.80 -0.56 -2.27
C ASP A 598 -34.08 -0.30 -3.75
N PRO A 599 -33.63 -1.19 -4.66
CA PRO A 599 -33.32 -2.61 -4.45
C PRO A 599 -31.87 -3.05 -4.79
N GLY A 600 -30.83 -2.27 -4.50
CA GLY A 600 -29.43 -2.71 -4.64
C GLY A 600 -28.93 -2.73 -6.09
N LEU A 601 -28.84 -1.55 -6.73
CA LEU A 601 -28.60 -1.45 -8.18
C LEU A 601 -27.13 -1.47 -8.59
N TYR A 602 -26.23 -1.09 -7.69
CA TYR A 602 -24.81 -1.06 -7.95
C TYR A 602 -24.05 -1.52 -6.73
N ALA A 603 -22.91 -2.18 -6.92
CA ALA A 603 -21.98 -2.49 -5.85
C ALA A 603 -20.55 -2.20 -6.30
N ALA A 604 -19.71 -1.82 -5.34
CA ALA A 604 -18.27 -1.84 -5.53
C ALA A 604 -17.62 -2.64 -4.42
N ALA A 605 -16.61 -3.43 -4.78
CA ALA A 605 -15.75 -4.13 -3.84
C ALA A 605 -14.30 -3.79 -4.15
N VAL A 606 -13.51 -3.62 -3.10
CA VAL A 606 -12.06 -3.41 -3.19
C VAL A 606 -11.38 -4.59 -2.53
N TYR A 607 -10.58 -5.31 -3.30
CA TYR A 607 -9.74 -6.38 -2.80
C TYR A 607 -8.42 -5.80 -2.30
N ASN A 608 -8.41 -5.48 -1.01
CA ASN A 608 -7.24 -5.06 -0.26
C ASN A 608 -6.46 -6.27 0.25
N ARG A 609 -5.68 -6.92 -0.62
CA ARG A 609 -4.70 -7.86 -0.10
C ARG A 609 -3.48 -7.09 0.37
N ILE A 610 -3.40 -6.83 1.69
CA ILE A 610 -2.09 -6.82 2.34
C ILE A 610 -1.62 -8.26 2.28
N VAL A 611 -0.94 -8.63 1.19
CA VAL A 611 -0.15 -9.87 1.16
C VAL A 611 1.18 -9.52 1.75
N THR A 612 1.33 -9.76 3.04
CA THR A 612 2.67 -10.08 3.51
C THR A 612 2.95 -11.47 2.95
N SER A 613 3.81 -11.57 1.95
CA SER A 613 4.34 -12.83 1.43
C SER A 613 5.85 -12.72 1.32
N GLY A 614 6.50 -13.87 1.38
CA GLY A 614 7.93 -13.98 1.19
C GLY A 614 8.31 -15.42 0.91
N GLN A 615 9.61 -15.65 0.90
CA GLN A 615 10.17 -16.98 0.76
C GLN A 615 11.37 -17.10 1.69
N PHE A 616 11.67 -18.32 2.11
CA PHE A 616 12.91 -18.65 2.78
C PHE A 616 13.37 -20.05 2.38
N GLU A 617 14.68 -20.29 2.50
CA GLU A 617 15.31 -21.56 2.15
C GLU A 617 15.61 -22.36 3.41
N VAL A 618 15.10 -23.59 3.50
CA VAL A 618 15.40 -24.55 4.56
C VAL A 618 16.50 -25.47 4.06
N LYS A 619 17.72 -25.26 4.56
CA LYS A 619 18.86 -26.13 4.23
C LYS A 619 18.68 -27.49 4.88
N SER A 620 18.83 -28.57 4.12
CA SER A 620 18.67 -29.92 4.64
C SER A 620 19.83 -30.36 5.55
N ASN A 621 20.96 -29.65 5.50
CA ASN A 621 22.18 -30.03 6.20
C ASN A 621 22.44 -29.32 7.54
N PHE A 622 21.40 -28.72 8.12
CA PHE A 622 21.46 -28.06 9.43
C PHE A 622 20.32 -28.52 10.32
N ASP A 623 20.63 -28.79 11.58
CA ASP A 623 19.65 -29.21 12.58
C ASP A 623 18.94 -28.03 13.27
N THR A 624 19.30 -26.78 12.97
CA THR A 624 18.69 -25.60 13.60
C THR A 624 17.40 -25.13 12.93
N GLY A 625 17.20 -25.45 11.65
CA GLY A 625 16.05 -24.97 10.86
C GLY A 625 16.07 -23.46 10.59
N VAL A 626 14.93 -22.94 10.12
CA VAL A 626 14.69 -21.51 9.82
C VAL A 626 13.47 -21.01 10.57
N GLU A 627 13.62 -19.86 11.25
CA GLU A 627 12.53 -19.26 12.02
C GLU A 627 11.60 -18.40 11.16
N PHE A 628 10.31 -18.48 11.45
CA PHE A 628 9.27 -17.62 10.89
C PHE A 628 8.38 -17.10 12.04
N THR A 629 8.35 -15.79 12.25
CA THR A 629 7.59 -15.16 13.33
C THR A 629 6.42 -14.36 12.79
N ASN A 630 5.24 -14.51 13.40
CA ASN A 630 4.15 -13.58 13.15
C ASN A 630 4.47 -12.21 13.78
N THR A 631 4.97 -11.28 12.98
CA THR A 631 5.28 -9.90 13.42
C THR A 631 4.07 -8.97 13.45
N GLN A 632 2.89 -9.48 13.07
CA GLN A 632 1.65 -8.69 13.05
C GLN A 632 1.10 -8.55 14.47
N THR A 633 0.34 -7.47 14.70
CA THR A 633 -0.30 -7.18 16.00
C THR A 633 -1.56 -8.01 16.26
N LYS A 634 -1.98 -8.82 15.29
CA LYS A 634 -3.16 -9.70 15.37
C LYS A 634 -2.81 -11.14 14.99
N GLU A 635 -3.71 -12.05 15.32
CA GLU A 635 -3.66 -13.42 14.83
C GLU A 635 -3.78 -13.42 13.29
N VAL A 636 -2.96 -14.24 12.63
CA VAL A 636 -2.91 -14.34 11.17
C VAL A 636 -2.81 -15.80 10.75
N SER A 637 -3.58 -16.17 9.72
CA SER A 637 -3.43 -17.45 9.03
C SER A 637 -2.33 -17.33 7.99
N TYR A 638 -1.30 -18.16 8.05
CA TYR A 638 -0.23 -18.18 7.04
C TYR A 638 -0.31 -19.45 6.20
N LYS A 639 -0.32 -19.30 4.87
CA LYS A 639 -0.18 -20.40 3.91
C LYS A 639 1.28 -20.57 3.54
N PHE A 640 1.82 -21.77 3.73
CA PHE A 640 3.17 -22.17 3.37
C PHE A 640 3.11 -23.16 2.21
N VAL A 641 3.91 -22.94 1.17
CA VAL A 641 3.98 -23.77 -0.05
C VAL A 641 5.44 -24.15 -0.26
N PRO A 642 5.83 -25.39 0.07
CA PRO A 642 7.19 -25.87 -0.11
C PRO A 642 7.44 -26.27 -1.57
N SER A 643 8.69 -26.19 -2.00
CA SER A 643 9.16 -26.61 -3.33
C SER A 643 10.65 -26.99 -3.29
N GLY A 644 11.11 -27.69 -4.31
CA GLY A 644 12.49 -28.18 -4.41
C GLY A 644 12.64 -29.63 -3.94
N THR A 645 13.88 -30.11 -4.01
CA THR A 645 14.28 -31.46 -3.62
C THR A 645 15.59 -31.43 -2.84
N TRP A 646 15.81 -32.46 -2.02
CA TRP A 646 17.06 -32.68 -1.30
C TRP A 646 17.36 -34.19 -1.23
N ILE A 647 18.57 -34.57 -0.83
CA ILE A 647 19.02 -35.95 -0.75
C ILE A 647 19.44 -36.21 0.70
N PRO A 648 18.80 -37.16 1.42
CA PRO A 648 19.30 -37.62 2.71
C PRO A 648 20.54 -38.50 2.50
N GLY A 649 21.56 -38.41 3.35
CA GLY A 649 22.58 -39.47 3.39
C GLY A 649 23.42 -39.65 2.11
N LYS A 650 23.95 -38.59 1.48
CA LYS A 650 24.65 -38.68 0.17
C LYS A 650 25.81 -39.70 0.12
N ARG A 651 26.31 -40.15 1.27
CA ARG A 651 27.43 -41.10 1.36
C ARG A 651 27.05 -42.55 1.06
N GLU A 652 25.76 -42.89 0.96
CA GLU A 652 25.31 -44.25 0.68
C GLU A 652 24.72 -44.38 -0.74
N GLU A 653 25.16 -45.41 -1.48
CA GLU A 653 24.59 -45.74 -2.80
C GLU A 653 23.11 -46.12 -2.63
N GLY A 654 22.18 -45.29 -3.15
CA GLY A 654 20.75 -45.62 -3.19
C GLY A 654 19.79 -44.49 -2.80
N PHE A 655 20.28 -43.39 -2.21
CA PHE A 655 19.42 -42.23 -1.94
C PHE A 655 19.09 -41.44 -3.21
N THR A 656 17.81 -41.15 -3.40
CA THR A 656 17.29 -40.33 -4.49
C THR A 656 16.76 -39.01 -3.95
N GLU A 657 16.52 -38.06 -4.85
CA GLU A 657 15.92 -36.77 -4.50
C GLU A 657 14.54 -36.95 -3.85
N VAL A 658 14.35 -36.35 -2.67
CA VAL A 658 13.09 -36.31 -1.94
C VAL A 658 12.53 -34.90 -1.92
N THR A 659 11.20 -34.79 -1.95
CA THR A 659 10.48 -33.52 -1.81
C THR A 659 10.19 -33.22 -0.34
N ALA A 660 9.50 -32.10 -0.08
CA ALA A 660 9.01 -31.76 1.27
C ALA A 660 8.08 -32.81 1.90
N ALA A 661 7.54 -33.74 1.11
CA ALA A 661 6.76 -34.87 1.61
C ALA A 661 7.60 -35.99 2.25
N GLY A 662 8.93 -35.93 2.15
CA GLY A 662 9.83 -36.95 2.69
C GLY A 662 9.62 -38.30 2.01
N VAL A 663 9.64 -39.38 2.80
CA VAL A 663 9.42 -40.75 2.28
C VAL A 663 8.11 -40.87 1.50
N LYS A 664 7.03 -40.19 1.91
CA LYS A 664 5.74 -40.21 1.19
C LYS A 664 5.81 -39.65 -0.24
N GLY A 665 6.83 -38.83 -0.52
CA GLY A 665 7.07 -38.25 -1.84
C GLY A 665 7.91 -39.13 -2.77
N MET A 666 8.45 -40.26 -2.29
CA MET A 666 9.27 -41.18 -3.08
C MET A 666 8.42 -42.10 -3.96
N SER A 667 9.05 -42.84 -4.88
CA SER A 667 8.37 -43.89 -5.64
C SER A 667 7.84 -45.03 -4.73
N PRO A 668 6.79 -45.77 -5.13
CA PRO A 668 6.23 -46.86 -4.32
C PRO A 668 7.26 -47.93 -3.90
N GLU A 669 8.22 -48.23 -4.77
CA GLU A 669 9.29 -49.20 -4.50
C GLU A 669 10.20 -48.70 -3.37
N LEU A 670 10.62 -47.43 -3.44
CA LEU A 670 11.46 -46.79 -2.43
C LEU A 670 10.72 -46.59 -1.11
N GLN A 671 9.43 -46.26 -1.16
CA GLN A 671 8.59 -46.21 0.05
C GLN A 671 8.57 -47.54 0.79
N THR A 672 8.48 -48.66 0.06
CA THR A 672 8.48 -50.00 0.68
C THR A 672 9.80 -50.28 1.40
N VAL A 673 10.93 -49.98 0.75
CA VAL A 673 12.27 -50.16 1.33
C VAL A 673 12.44 -49.30 2.58
N TRP A 674 12.11 -48.02 2.50
CA TRP A 674 12.26 -47.09 3.63
C TRP A 674 11.31 -47.40 4.78
N ASN A 675 10.06 -47.75 4.50
CA ASN A 675 9.09 -48.09 5.55
C ASN A 675 9.52 -49.34 6.34
N GLU A 676 10.21 -50.31 5.71
CA GLU A 676 10.76 -51.46 6.43
C GLU A 676 11.92 -51.04 7.34
N SER A 677 12.89 -50.28 6.81
CA SER A 677 14.03 -49.76 7.58
C SER A 677 13.59 -48.86 8.75
N LEU A 678 12.54 -48.06 8.55
CA LEU A 678 12.04 -47.12 9.55
C LEU A 678 11.31 -47.80 10.72
N LYS A 679 10.88 -49.07 10.63
CA LYS A 679 10.23 -49.76 11.76
C LYS A 679 11.06 -49.71 13.04
N GLU A 680 12.39 -49.83 12.91
CA GLU A 680 13.32 -49.79 14.04
C GLU A 680 14.00 -48.43 14.21
N LEU A 681 14.09 -47.64 13.14
CA LEU A 681 14.84 -46.38 13.10
C LEU A 681 14.01 -45.14 13.41
N GLN A 682 12.68 -45.17 13.21
CA GLN A 682 11.79 -44.01 13.39
C GLN A 682 11.98 -43.31 14.75
N LYS A 683 12.26 -44.06 15.81
CA LYS A 683 12.50 -43.56 17.18
C LYS A 683 13.72 -42.65 17.32
N TYR A 684 14.65 -42.67 16.35
CA TYR A 684 15.87 -41.87 16.35
C TYR A 684 15.77 -40.60 15.50
N LEU A 685 14.67 -40.39 14.77
CA LEU A 685 14.42 -39.14 14.06
C LEU A 685 14.28 -37.99 15.05
N LYS A 686 14.57 -36.76 14.60
CA LYS A 686 14.35 -35.56 15.41
C LYS A 686 12.90 -35.39 15.85
N TYR A 687 11.95 -35.78 14.99
CA TYR A 687 10.51 -35.83 15.30
C TYR A 687 9.96 -37.24 15.01
N PRO A 688 10.02 -38.18 15.97
CA PRO A 688 9.67 -39.59 15.77
C PRO A 688 8.20 -39.84 15.39
N ASN A 689 7.30 -38.91 15.69
CA ASN A 689 5.88 -39.03 15.38
C ASN A 689 5.50 -38.46 14.00
N ASN A 690 6.47 -37.95 13.25
CA ASN A 690 6.28 -37.34 11.94
C ASN A 690 7.00 -38.13 10.85
N THR A 691 6.57 -37.95 9.61
CA THR A 691 7.13 -38.64 8.43
C THR A 691 8.63 -38.40 8.34
N ALA A 692 9.40 -39.47 8.14
CA ALA A 692 10.84 -39.38 7.92
C ALA A 692 11.14 -38.51 6.68
N PHE A 693 12.15 -37.66 6.80
CA PHE A 693 12.64 -36.75 5.77
C PHE A 693 11.64 -35.67 5.30
N ALA A 694 10.48 -35.56 5.93
CA ALA A 694 9.50 -34.54 5.56
C ALA A 694 9.89 -33.17 6.12
N LEU A 695 9.48 -32.10 5.43
CA LEU A 695 9.55 -30.75 6.00
C LEU A 695 8.50 -30.61 7.11
N VAL A 696 8.93 -30.15 8.27
CA VAL A 696 8.04 -29.86 9.39
C VAL A 696 8.17 -28.41 9.83
N ALA A 697 7.07 -27.85 10.34
CA ALA A 697 7.01 -26.57 11.02
C ALA A 697 6.71 -26.80 12.50
N VAL A 698 7.63 -26.39 13.37
CA VAL A 698 7.53 -26.56 14.82
C VAL A 698 7.20 -25.24 15.49
N ASN A 699 6.07 -25.15 16.17
CA ASN A 699 5.72 -23.96 16.93
C ASN A 699 6.54 -23.91 18.22
N LYS A 700 7.40 -22.89 18.39
CA LYS A 700 8.27 -22.75 19.57
C LYS A 700 7.50 -22.51 20.86
N THR A 701 6.30 -21.93 20.77
CA THR A 701 5.46 -21.62 21.93
C THR A 701 4.70 -22.87 22.40
N THR A 702 4.12 -23.63 21.48
CA THR A 702 3.24 -24.76 21.80
C THR A 702 3.90 -26.13 21.71
N GLY A 703 5.05 -26.23 21.03
CA GLY A 703 5.72 -27.49 20.71
C GLY A 703 5.03 -28.31 19.62
N VAL A 704 3.94 -27.82 19.04
CA VAL A 704 3.19 -28.53 17.99
C VAL A 704 4.03 -28.63 16.72
N VAL A 705 4.14 -29.85 16.18
CA VAL A 705 4.87 -30.15 14.93
C VAL A 705 3.86 -30.41 13.82
N THR A 706 3.90 -29.61 12.77
CA THR A 706 3.02 -29.73 11.60
C THR A 706 3.81 -30.14 10.37
N GLU A 707 3.38 -31.17 9.64
CA GLU A 707 3.98 -31.53 8.35
C GLU A 707 3.62 -30.49 7.29
N VAL A 708 4.63 -29.98 6.58
CA VAL A 708 4.48 -29.04 5.46
C VAL A 708 4.90 -29.78 4.20
N SER A 709 4.19 -30.86 3.88
CA SER A 709 4.44 -31.73 2.73
C SER A 709 3.82 -31.21 1.43
N ALA A 710 2.86 -30.28 1.54
CA ALA A 710 2.19 -29.58 0.47
C ALA A 710 1.81 -28.17 0.95
N ALA A 711 0.92 -27.49 0.21
CA ALA A 711 0.39 -26.20 0.64
C ALA A 711 -0.37 -26.34 1.98
N THR A 712 0.21 -25.84 3.06
CA THR A 712 -0.31 -25.99 4.43
C THR A 712 -0.63 -24.62 5.02
N THR A 713 -1.76 -24.49 5.73
CA THR A 713 -2.13 -23.25 6.42
C THR A 713 -1.96 -23.42 7.93
N ILE A 714 -1.26 -22.49 8.59
CA ILE A 714 -1.02 -22.49 10.03
C ILE A 714 -1.42 -21.12 10.59
N VAL A 715 -2.23 -21.12 11.64
CA VAL A 715 -2.65 -19.90 12.34
C VAL A 715 -1.63 -19.56 13.42
N LEU A 716 -1.15 -18.31 13.46
CA LEU A 716 -0.18 -17.83 14.43
C LEU A 716 -0.70 -16.60 15.16
N LYS A 717 -0.59 -16.59 16.49
CA LYS A 717 -0.85 -15.40 17.31
C LYS A 717 0.30 -14.38 17.18
N PRO A 718 0.09 -13.11 17.57
CA PRO A 718 1.16 -12.11 17.58
C PRO A 718 2.40 -12.61 18.33
N GLY A 719 3.56 -12.55 17.68
CA GLY A 719 4.84 -12.97 18.24
C GLY A 719 5.10 -14.49 18.26
N GLU A 720 4.13 -15.33 17.88
CA GLU A 720 4.38 -16.78 17.77
C GLU A 720 5.36 -17.07 16.63
N THR A 721 6.24 -18.04 16.87
CA THR A 721 7.32 -18.40 15.94
C THR A 721 7.28 -19.88 15.59
N LEU A 722 7.37 -20.17 14.30
CA LEU A 722 7.58 -21.51 13.74
C LEU A 722 9.05 -21.72 13.41
N VAL A 723 9.55 -22.94 13.55
CA VAL A 723 10.85 -23.39 13.03
C VAL A 723 10.61 -24.40 11.92
N PHE A 724 11.06 -24.09 10.71
CA PHE A 724 10.99 -24.98 9.55
C PHE A 724 12.27 -25.79 9.42
N ILE A 725 12.15 -27.11 9.36
CA ILE A 725 13.28 -28.04 9.36
C ILE A 725 12.89 -29.37 8.70
N VAL A 726 13.83 -30.05 8.06
CA VAL A 726 13.61 -31.42 7.56
C VAL A 726 13.68 -32.42 8.71
N ASN A 727 12.77 -33.39 8.77
CA ASN A 727 12.73 -34.38 9.85
C ASN A 727 13.73 -35.51 9.59
N ASP A 728 14.97 -35.30 10.03
CA ASP A 728 16.06 -36.25 9.83
C ASP A 728 16.67 -36.74 11.15
N PHE A 729 17.57 -37.71 11.07
CA PHE A 729 18.38 -38.20 12.18
C PHE A 729 19.36 -37.10 12.63
N PRO A 730 19.32 -36.68 13.92
CA PRO A 730 20.19 -35.60 14.41
C PRO A 730 21.70 -35.73 14.09
N PRO A 731 22.31 -36.92 14.12
CA PRO A 731 23.73 -37.08 13.75
C PRO A 731 24.01 -36.91 12.25
N ASP A 732 22.99 -37.07 11.40
CA ASP A 732 23.18 -37.29 9.97
C ASP A 732 22.90 -36.04 9.12
N TYR A 733 22.34 -34.97 9.69
CA TYR A 733 22.14 -33.70 8.96
C TYR A 733 23.37 -33.26 8.17
N GLY A 734 24.59 -33.48 8.70
CA GLY A 734 25.83 -33.07 8.04
C GLY A 734 26.13 -33.72 6.68
N ASP A 735 25.47 -34.82 6.32
CA ASP A 735 25.68 -35.52 5.04
C ASP A 735 24.58 -35.29 3.98
N ASN A 736 23.54 -34.55 4.36
CA ASN A 736 22.46 -34.15 3.47
C ASN A 736 22.94 -33.16 2.40
N VAL A 737 22.31 -33.20 1.22
CA VAL A 737 22.58 -32.26 0.13
C VAL A 737 21.29 -31.66 -0.40
N GLY A 738 21.31 -30.36 -0.68
CA GLY A 738 20.17 -29.61 -1.24
C GLY A 738 19.45 -28.77 -0.20
N SER A 739 18.27 -28.29 -0.57
CA SER A 739 17.45 -27.41 0.25
C SER A 739 16.00 -27.41 -0.26
N LEU A 740 15.09 -26.96 0.60
CA LEU A 740 13.71 -26.73 0.25
C LEU A 740 13.44 -25.22 0.29
N THR A 741 12.76 -24.69 -0.72
CA THR A 741 12.25 -23.32 -0.71
C THR A 741 10.81 -23.32 -0.21
N VAL A 742 10.53 -22.54 0.83
CA VAL A 742 9.18 -22.37 1.37
C VAL A 742 8.69 -20.97 1.01
N ASN A 743 7.69 -20.92 0.14
CA ASN A 743 6.94 -19.70 -0.13
C ASN A 743 5.86 -19.54 0.94
N TRP A 744 5.67 -18.35 1.48
CA TRP A 744 4.64 -18.10 2.47
C TRP A 744 3.80 -16.89 2.10
N SER A 745 2.52 -16.90 2.51
CA SER A 745 1.64 -15.75 2.38
C SER A 745 0.69 -15.66 3.55
N ALA A 746 0.52 -14.47 4.11
CA ALA A 746 -0.57 -14.15 5.02
C ALA A 746 -1.91 -14.28 4.25
N LEU A 747 -2.82 -15.02 4.86
CA LEU A 747 -4.24 -15.11 4.54
C LEU A 747 -4.94 -14.25 5.60
N ASN A 748 -5.53 -13.13 5.16
CA ASN A 748 -6.46 -12.36 5.99
C ASN A 748 -7.87 -12.91 5.80
#